data_AF-A0A1Y4TY64-F1
#
_entry.id   AF-A0A1Y4TY64-F1
#
_cell.length_a   1.000
_cell.length_b   1.000
_cell.length_c   1.000
_cell.angle_alpha   90.00
_cell.angle_beta   90.00
_cell.angle_gamma   90.00
#
_symmetry.space_group_name_H-M   'P 1'
#
loop_
_entity.id
_entity.type
_entity.pdbx_description
1 polymer ?
#
loop_
_entity_poly.entity_id
_entity_poly.type
_entity_poly.pdbx_seq_one_letter_code
_entity_poly.pdbx_strand_id
1 'polypeptide(L)'
;MKSKSFSKAFAALLSLMLIVMLLPTTVFAAGSTTITKKNELSAALADSNITEIHIAGNMTVYTGDLNTDKTIVIDSGYTLTVSSASDFQTGNLIISDGATLKVIATSVSWPAHVYGTVENNGTILMTKQTDNGGSIYWHAKTTGTGICSTETCNKTVCIDYGAIPSEMFNASSTNYKINIIKDTSKNATFTMNEADLIPGNAITATIDNLVDGINLDEVFKFQWKGNSSTLSSESTCQIPLNMSGKKITVTASIKSGSPYVMLDSNSNIKTSISQWSGTVRTVTNTTLYVDMINGNDNNAGTEDQPLKTLYKAIDNIDAGGTIYLIGDYDATTDGEYVYSFLENITIKGSGTEKSTLTTWKETYIGDGVTVTFDNIDFGNRSDLFTKYPNSTGTGSLIFQNVSGGNISVSNLDSVTLKNSSLGSKNLQTNTLELDESTLTGKFSCNDFVAKGNAALVLNGTGSIAKTSTVKQPVTVTPSSLANGTLVIEVPEESPEWADDFVLNDTENGKFTLKCRTSTYGDPCLIVTEKLVAGGPLHVAFAPECSGDVVDKEPGKTYIDVPNEFYAAVTSAVWSGYSDIDGKTWQAGDIPELTVVMRTDISGTNRDSYYFAEDFDPSQFIIYDWQDLDQFAENFYKDEYQIHGVTAVVKTGQGVSDDGKMFTFTLQFPTVTHNLQKVDYKAPTCTAEGNEEYWYCKNCGKYFSDAEGENEITSESTVIPATGHKYKNGKCTVCGVTDPNYKPTKADNHTNSPATGDNSNMVIWVVVMLSAGTALTGISLYSRKRKYSR
;
A
#
# COMPACT_ATOMS: atom_id res chain seq x y z
N MET A 1 129.61 -10.54 61.11
CA MET A 1 128.67 -11.17 60.16
C MET A 1 127.49 -10.23 59.96
N LYS A 2 127.28 -9.67 58.77
CA LYS A 2 126.39 -10.15 57.68
C LYS A 2 124.89 -10.25 58.05
N SER A 3 124.11 -9.36 57.43
CA SER A 3 122.68 -9.48 57.02
C SER A 3 121.59 -9.84 58.03
N LYS A 4 120.76 -8.85 58.40
CA LYS A 4 119.27 -8.86 58.28
C LYS A 4 118.67 -7.50 58.69
N SER A 5 118.35 -6.65 57.71
CA SER A 5 117.51 -5.43 57.91
C SER A 5 117.04 -4.82 56.58
N PHE A 6 117.94 -4.72 55.60
CA PHE A 6 117.79 -3.88 54.40
C PHE A 6 116.68 -4.25 53.39
N SER A 7 115.87 -5.30 53.61
CA SER A 7 114.83 -5.74 52.66
C SER A 7 113.42 -5.19 52.93
N LYS A 8 113.14 -4.59 54.10
CA LYS A 8 111.79 -4.07 54.40
C LYS A 8 111.56 -2.63 53.96
N ALA A 9 112.58 -1.76 54.01
CA ALA A 9 112.44 -0.36 53.62
C ALA A 9 112.21 -0.19 52.11
N PHE A 10 112.94 -0.94 51.28
CA PHE A 10 112.87 -0.81 49.83
C PHE A 10 111.52 -1.28 49.25
N ALA A 11 110.93 -2.34 49.83
CA ALA A 11 109.60 -2.83 49.44
C ALA A 11 108.48 -1.82 49.79
N ALA A 12 108.58 -1.14 50.93
CA ALA A 12 107.63 -0.08 51.31
C ALA A 12 107.71 1.12 50.37
N LEU A 13 108.93 1.57 50.02
CA LEU A 13 109.14 2.67 49.07
C LEU A 13 108.65 2.34 47.66
N LEU A 14 108.93 1.13 47.15
CA LEU A 14 108.47 0.73 45.81
C LEU A 14 106.94 0.59 45.76
N SER A 15 106.31 0.09 46.83
CA SER A 15 104.84 0.02 46.93
C SER A 15 104.21 1.42 46.94
N LEU A 16 104.75 2.36 47.74
CA LEU A 16 104.27 3.74 47.78
C LEU A 16 104.44 4.44 46.42
N MET A 17 105.52 4.14 45.70
CA MET A 17 105.79 4.71 44.38
C MET A 17 104.87 4.16 43.28
N LEU A 18 104.46 2.88 43.35
CA LEU A 18 103.41 2.35 42.47
C LEU A 18 102.02 2.93 42.78
N ILE A 19 101.68 3.17 44.05
CA ILE A 19 100.39 3.74 44.44
C ILE A 19 100.23 5.18 43.91
N VAL A 20 101.31 5.97 43.85
CA VAL A 20 101.29 7.32 43.23
C VAL A 20 101.14 7.27 41.71
N MET A 21 101.53 6.18 41.05
CA MET A 21 101.34 5.97 39.60
C MET A 21 99.96 5.38 39.22
N LEU A 22 99.08 5.13 40.20
CA LEU A 22 97.70 4.68 39.98
C LEU A 22 96.67 5.83 40.04
N LEU A 23 97.11 7.07 40.21
CA LEU A 23 96.29 8.23 39.90
C LEU A 23 96.17 8.36 38.38
N PRO A 24 94.96 8.38 37.79
CA PRO A 24 94.81 8.64 36.37
C PRO A 24 95.22 10.10 36.09
N THR A 25 96.42 10.30 35.56
CA THR A 25 96.80 11.60 34.96
C THR A 25 96.05 11.73 33.64
N THR A 26 94.81 12.22 33.70
CA THR A 26 94.02 12.60 32.53
C THR A 26 94.76 13.71 31.78
N VAL A 27 95.45 13.32 30.71
CA VAL A 27 95.98 14.26 29.73
C VAL A 27 94.79 14.75 28.90
N PHE A 28 94.10 15.74 29.45
CA PHE A 28 92.99 16.43 28.79
C PHE A 28 93.45 17.04 27.46
N ALA A 29 92.51 17.15 26.52
CA ALA A 29 92.75 17.83 25.26
C ALA A 29 93.12 19.31 25.49
N ALA A 30 93.88 19.91 24.57
CA ALA A 30 94.23 21.32 24.65
C ALA A 30 92.95 22.18 24.64
N GLY A 31 92.62 22.79 25.78
CA GLY A 31 91.39 23.54 26.00
C GLY A 31 90.41 22.92 27.00
N SER A 32 90.75 21.80 27.65
CA SER A 32 89.93 21.19 28.70
C SER A 32 90.60 21.30 30.09
N THR A 33 89.79 21.47 31.14
CA THR A 33 90.25 21.67 32.54
C THR A 33 89.39 20.90 33.54
N THR A 34 89.88 20.68 34.76
CA THR A 34 89.11 20.10 35.87
C THR A 34 89.04 21.05 37.06
N ILE A 35 87.85 21.16 37.64
CA ILE A 35 87.58 21.90 38.87
C ILE A 35 87.01 20.98 39.97
N THR A 36 87.27 21.34 41.22
CA THR A 36 86.83 20.62 42.42
C THR A 36 85.96 21.47 43.35
N LYS A 37 85.99 22.81 43.20
CA LYS A 37 85.27 23.77 44.06
C LYS A 37 84.65 24.91 43.26
N LYS A 38 83.55 25.49 43.78
CA LYS A 38 82.82 26.58 43.12
C LYS A 38 83.71 27.75 42.68
N ASN A 39 84.66 28.16 43.52
CA ASN A 39 85.52 29.32 43.24
C ASN A 39 86.51 29.10 42.08
N GLU A 40 86.69 27.85 41.62
CA GLU A 40 87.52 27.49 40.48
C GLU A 40 86.71 27.65 39.16
N LEU A 41 85.37 27.48 39.21
CA LEU A 41 84.47 27.58 38.05
C LEU A 41 84.51 28.98 37.40
N SER A 42 84.39 30.06 38.17
CA SER A 42 84.37 31.42 37.62
C SER A 42 85.67 31.80 36.91
N ALA A 43 86.80 31.20 37.28
CA ALA A 43 88.07 31.37 36.59
C ALA A 43 88.11 30.55 35.28
N ALA A 44 87.66 29.29 35.32
CA ALA A 44 87.58 28.42 34.15
C ALA A 44 86.62 28.94 33.07
N LEU A 45 85.51 29.57 33.48
CA LEU A 45 84.56 30.22 32.56
C LEU A 45 85.12 31.50 31.93
N ALA A 46 85.96 32.24 32.64
CA ALA A 46 86.55 33.49 32.16
C ALA A 46 87.75 33.29 31.22
N ASP A 47 88.37 32.11 31.22
CA ASP A 47 89.47 31.79 30.31
C ASP A 47 88.95 31.49 28.88
N SER A 48 89.44 32.24 27.90
CA SER A 48 89.10 32.06 26.49
C SER A 48 89.77 30.86 25.83
N ASN A 49 90.82 30.30 26.45
CA ASN A 49 91.52 29.11 25.95
C ASN A 49 90.81 27.82 26.36
N ILE A 50 89.88 27.87 27.32
CA ILE A 50 89.15 26.72 27.85
C ILE A 50 87.82 26.60 27.11
N THR A 51 87.57 25.45 26.49
CA THR A 51 86.31 25.08 25.82
C THR A 51 85.52 24.04 26.60
N GLU A 52 86.13 23.36 27.57
CA GLU A 52 85.54 22.24 28.31
C GLU A 52 85.95 22.27 29.79
N ILE A 53 84.98 22.05 30.69
CA ILE A 53 85.17 22.12 32.15
C ILE A 53 84.61 20.85 32.80
N HIS A 54 85.49 20.01 33.32
CA HIS A 54 85.18 18.83 34.13
C HIS A 54 84.94 19.21 35.59
N ILE A 55 83.85 18.71 36.17
CA ILE A 55 83.41 18.97 37.54
C ILE A 55 83.64 17.69 38.37
N ALA A 56 84.85 17.59 38.93
CA ALA A 56 85.30 16.50 39.79
C ALA A 56 85.10 16.83 41.29
N GLY A 57 83.95 17.42 41.64
CA GLY A 57 83.66 17.83 43.00
C GLY A 57 82.20 18.23 43.21
N ASN A 58 81.64 17.84 44.37
CA ASN A 58 80.28 18.20 44.76
C ASN A 58 80.18 19.69 45.06
N MET A 59 79.36 20.43 44.29
CA MET A 59 79.24 21.89 44.45
C MET A 59 77.84 22.42 44.12
N THR A 60 77.52 23.58 44.72
CA THR A 60 76.26 24.31 44.48
C THR A 60 76.53 25.62 43.77
N VAL A 61 76.12 25.71 42.51
CA VAL A 61 76.20 26.89 41.66
C VAL A 61 74.83 27.55 41.57
N TYR A 62 74.79 28.83 41.21
CA TYR A 62 73.57 29.46 40.74
C TYR A 62 73.46 29.28 39.24
N THR A 63 72.23 29.22 38.75
CA THR A 63 71.89 29.25 37.32
C THR A 63 72.73 30.27 36.51
N GLY A 64 72.77 31.54 36.93
CA GLY A 64 73.60 32.56 36.28
C GLY A 64 75.12 32.32 36.28
N ASP A 65 75.63 31.42 37.15
CA ASP A 65 77.04 30.98 37.12
C ASP A 65 77.33 30.00 35.95
N LEU A 66 76.31 29.55 35.20
CA LEU A 66 76.40 28.53 34.14
C LEU A 66 75.93 29.02 32.75
N ASN A 67 75.84 30.33 32.52
CA ASN A 67 75.53 30.86 31.19
C ASN A 67 76.81 30.97 30.35
N THR A 68 77.07 30.01 29.46
CA THR A 68 78.34 29.85 28.73
C THR A 68 78.20 29.05 27.43
N ASP A 69 79.08 29.32 26.47
CA ASP A 69 79.27 28.57 25.24
C ASP A 69 80.14 27.30 25.41
N LYS A 70 80.77 27.12 26.57
CA LYS A 70 81.66 25.98 26.88
C LYS A 70 80.89 24.69 27.15
N THR A 71 81.55 23.56 26.93
CA THR A 71 81.10 22.24 27.42
C THR A 71 81.32 22.15 28.92
N ILE A 72 80.30 21.70 29.66
CA ILE A 72 80.39 21.37 31.08
C ILE A 72 80.22 19.85 31.23
N VAL A 73 81.17 19.18 31.87
CA VAL A 73 81.11 17.74 32.13
C VAL A 73 81.01 17.52 33.64
N ILE A 74 79.97 16.80 34.09
CA ILE A 74 79.90 16.32 35.47
C ILE A 74 80.54 14.93 35.50
N ASP A 75 81.63 14.78 36.25
CA ASP A 75 82.36 13.52 36.34
C ASP A 75 81.64 12.49 37.23
N SER A 76 81.91 11.21 36.98
CA SER A 76 81.27 10.09 37.69
C SER A 76 81.48 10.18 39.22
N GLY A 77 80.41 9.95 39.98
CA GLY A 77 80.39 10.02 41.44
C GLY A 77 80.19 11.42 42.03
N TYR A 78 80.07 12.47 41.20
CA TYR A 78 79.89 13.85 41.64
C TYR A 78 78.50 14.41 41.35
N THR A 79 78.10 15.40 42.15
CA THR A 79 76.81 16.11 42.05
C THR A 79 77.03 17.60 41.82
N LEU A 80 76.56 18.11 40.68
CA LEU A 80 76.38 19.53 40.44
C LEU A 80 74.97 19.94 40.87
N THR A 81 74.86 20.79 41.89
CA THR A 81 73.58 21.40 42.27
C THR A 81 73.46 22.78 41.64
N VAL A 82 72.39 23.03 40.89
CA VAL A 82 72.12 24.31 40.23
C VAL A 82 70.89 24.95 40.86
N SER A 83 71.09 26.03 41.62
CA SER A 83 70.03 26.76 42.31
C SER A 83 69.48 27.91 41.45
N SER A 84 68.16 28.08 41.41
CA SER A 84 67.51 29.14 40.63
C SER A 84 67.83 30.54 41.17
N ALA A 85 68.13 31.44 40.25
CA ALA A 85 68.50 32.85 40.43
C ALA A 85 68.33 33.64 39.12
N SER A 86 68.53 32.97 37.98
CA SER A 86 68.23 33.41 36.61
C SER A 86 67.97 32.19 35.72
N ASP A 87 67.95 32.39 34.41
CA ASP A 87 68.08 31.33 33.41
C ASP A 87 69.53 30.80 33.36
N PHE A 88 69.74 29.61 32.76
CA PHE A 88 71.07 29.15 32.36
C PHE A 88 71.09 28.41 31.03
N GLN A 89 72.23 28.52 30.33
CA GLN A 89 72.49 27.89 29.04
C GLN A 89 73.97 27.49 28.96
N THR A 90 74.25 26.21 28.75
CA THR A 90 75.59 25.69 28.47
C THR A 90 75.75 25.35 26.99
N GLY A 91 76.97 25.35 26.46
CA GLY A 91 77.24 24.88 25.08
C GLY A 91 76.83 23.43 24.89
N ASN A 92 77.30 22.56 25.79
CA ASN A 92 76.77 21.22 26.02
C ASN A 92 76.96 20.85 27.50
N LEU A 93 76.00 20.16 28.12
CA LEU A 93 76.07 19.67 29.50
C LEU A 93 76.08 18.14 29.51
N ILE A 94 77.26 17.55 29.72
CA ILE A 94 77.45 16.10 29.76
C ILE A 94 77.36 15.64 31.22
N ILE A 95 76.49 14.69 31.51
CA ILE A 95 76.28 14.08 32.82
C ILE A 95 76.75 12.63 32.70
N SER A 96 77.95 12.34 33.23
CA SER A 96 78.55 11.00 33.16
C SER A 96 77.69 9.94 33.87
N ASP A 97 77.89 8.66 33.52
CA ASP A 97 77.35 7.56 34.33
C ASP A 97 77.83 7.70 35.80
N GLY A 98 76.93 7.45 36.75
CA GLY A 98 77.13 7.69 38.18
C GLY A 98 77.25 9.16 38.61
N ALA A 99 77.11 10.14 37.71
CA ALA A 99 77.06 11.57 38.05
C ALA A 99 75.61 12.06 38.26
N THR A 100 75.44 13.23 38.88
CA THR A 100 74.10 13.82 39.10
C THR A 100 74.07 15.33 38.85
N LEU A 101 73.08 15.77 38.05
CA LEU A 101 72.65 17.15 37.97
C LEU A 101 71.42 17.33 38.87
N LYS A 102 71.49 18.22 39.87
CA LYS A 102 70.34 18.57 40.73
C LYS A 102 69.91 20.01 40.51
N VAL A 103 68.83 20.23 39.75
CA VAL A 103 68.24 21.56 39.52
C VAL A 103 67.24 21.87 40.63
N ILE A 104 67.42 22.99 41.33
CA ILE A 104 66.61 23.40 42.48
C ILE A 104 65.97 24.77 42.23
N ALA A 105 64.63 24.82 42.17
CA ALA A 105 63.90 26.08 42.20
C ALA A 105 63.79 26.63 43.63
N THR A 106 64.28 27.86 43.86
CA THR A 106 64.43 28.47 45.19
C THR A 106 63.24 29.36 45.57
N SER A 107 62.68 30.11 44.61
CA SER A 107 61.63 31.12 44.84
C SER A 107 60.71 31.29 43.63
N VAL A 108 59.41 31.54 43.88
CA VAL A 108 58.41 31.85 42.84
C VAL A 108 58.73 33.10 42.01
N SER A 109 59.57 34.01 42.52
CA SER A 109 60.01 35.21 41.77
C SER A 109 61.19 34.94 40.81
N TRP A 110 61.81 33.76 40.90
CA TRP A 110 63.04 33.40 40.18
C TRP A 110 62.96 31.94 39.71
N PRO A 111 62.18 31.63 38.65
CA PRO A 111 62.16 30.30 38.05
C PRO A 111 63.54 29.92 37.51
N ALA A 112 63.81 28.62 37.36
CA ALA A 112 64.97 28.14 36.60
C ALA A 112 64.54 27.76 35.19
N HIS A 113 64.99 28.52 34.19
CA HIS A 113 64.94 28.08 32.79
C HIS A 113 66.26 27.39 32.41
N VAL A 114 66.16 26.25 31.73
CA VAL A 114 67.29 25.40 31.31
C VAL A 114 67.34 25.33 29.79
N TYR A 115 68.39 25.87 29.17
CA TYR A 115 68.58 25.92 27.73
C TYR A 115 69.89 25.23 27.28
N GLY A 116 70.02 24.98 25.97
CA GLY A 116 71.20 24.35 25.36
C GLY A 116 70.99 22.87 25.01
N THR A 117 72.07 22.10 25.01
CA THR A 117 72.04 20.64 24.84
C THR A 117 72.54 19.94 26.10
N VAL A 118 71.98 18.76 26.39
CA VAL A 118 72.32 17.94 27.57
C VAL A 118 72.53 16.50 27.12
N GLU A 119 73.66 15.90 27.47
CA GLU A 119 73.88 14.47 27.34
C GLU A 119 73.77 13.82 28.73
N ASN A 120 72.59 13.30 29.06
CA ASN A 120 72.33 12.62 30.31
C ASN A 120 72.64 11.12 30.18
N ASN A 121 73.77 10.68 30.73
CA ASN A 121 74.07 9.27 30.96
C ASN A 121 74.05 8.90 32.46
N GLY A 122 73.86 9.89 33.36
CA GLY A 122 73.73 9.73 34.80
C GLY A 122 72.31 9.99 35.30
N THR A 123 72.15 10.89 36.27
CA THR A 123 70.84 11.28 36.84
C THR A 123 70.59 12.77 36.74
N ILE A 124 69.42 13.16 36.22
CA ILE A 124 68.84 14.50 36.38
C ILE A 124 67.77 14.45 37.47
N LEU A 125 67.90 15.34 38.45
CA LEU A 125 66.95 15.52 39.54
C LEU A 125 66.44 16.96 39.56
N MET A 126 65.14 17.13 39.28
CA MET A 126 64.44 18.41 39.30
C MET A 126 63.61 18.52 40.57
N THR A 127 63.83 19.54 41.40
CA THR A 127 63.11 19.69 42.67
C THR A 127 62.98 21.15 43.14
N LYS A 128 62.27 21.37 44.24
CA LYS A 128 62.04 22.69 44.87
C LYS A 128 62.75 22.74 46.22
N GLN A 129 63.24 23.92 46.63
CA GLN A 129 63.92 24.06 47.94
C GLN A 129 62.95 24.07 49.13
N THR A 130 61.74 24.60 48.94
CA THR A 130 60.69 24.70 49.97
C THR A 130 59.31 24.54 49.32
N ASP A 131 58.23 24.46 50.11
CA ASP A 131 56.87 24.44 49.56
C ASP A 131 56.47 25.73 48.80
N ASN A 132 57.17 26.85 49.05
CA ASN A 132 57.04 28.11 48.32
C ASN A 132 58.15 28.30 47.25
N GLY A 133 58.82 27.22 46.84
CA GLY A 133 59.80 27.24 45.75
C GLY A 133 59.17 27.54 44.38
N GLY A 134 60.00 28.00 43.44
CA GLY A 134 59.56 28.41 42.11
C GLY A 134 59.36 27.27 41.11
N SER A 135 59.21 27.66 39.84
CA SER A 135 59.12 26.74 38.70
C SER A 135 60.48 26.29 38.19
N ILE A 136 60.52 25.13 37.54
CA ILE A 136 61.58 24.71 36.62
C ILE A 136 60.97 24.60 35.22
N TYR A 137 61.58 25.25 34.24
CA TYR A 137 61.23 25.16 32.82
C TYR A 137 62.41 24.57 32.03
N TRP A 138 62.19 23.40 31.44
CA TRP A 138 63.24 22.64 30.76
C TRP A 138 63.06 22.70 29.25
N HIS A 139 63.87 23.53 28.60
CA HIS A 139 63.90 23.76 27.16
C HIS A 139 65.06 23.02 26.47
N ALA A 140 66.07 22.61 27.24
CA ALA A 140 67.30 22.02 26.74
C ALA A 140 67.10 20.60 26.18
N LYS A 141 67.54 20.38 24.93
CA LYS A 141 67.40 19.09 24.27
C LYS A 141 68.33 18.06 24.93
N THR A 142 67.72 17.01 25.48
CA THR A 142 68.39 15.97 26.26
C THR A 142 68.49 14.68 25.47
N THR A 143 69.66 14.04 25.50
CA THR A 143 69.98 12.75 24.86
C THR A 143 70.81 11.88 25.82
N GLY A 144 71.02 10.60 25.50
CA GLY A 144 71.79 9.66 26.34
C GLY A 144 70.93 8.55 26.92
N THR A 145 71.43 7.82 27.92
CA THR A 145 70.75 6.67 28.56
C THR A 145 70.45 6.84 30.05
N GLY A 146 70.63 8.04 30.59
CA GLY A 146 70.43 8.39 32.00
C GLY A 146 68.96 8.57 32.38
N ILE A 147 68.72 8.76 33.68
CA ILE A 147 67.37 8.87 34.26
C ILE A 147 67.05 10.33 34.59
N CYS A 148 65.79 10.73 34.40
CA CYS A 148 65.22 12.00 34.80
C CYS A 148 64.18 11.78 35.91
N SER A 149 64.17 12.64 36.93
CA SER A 149 63.30 12.50 38.11
C SER A 149 62.79 13.81 38.70
N THR A 150 61.59 13.78 39.29
CA THR A 150 60.88 14.95 39.84
C THR A 150 60.45 14.74 41.30
N GLU A 151 61.31 15.05 42.26
CA GLU A 151 61.01 14.90 43.69
C GLU A 151 60.05 16.00 44.20
N THR A 152 58.94 15.57 44.84
CA THR A 152 58.00 16.37 45.68
C THR A 152 57.51 17.73 45.12
N CYS A 153 57.60 17.90 43.80
CA CYS A 153 57.16 19.12 43.11
C CYS A 153 55.66 19.08 42.79
N ASN A 154 54.82 19.35 43.78
CA ASN A 154 53.35 19.24 43.66
C ASN A 154 52.69 20.05 42.51
N LYS A 155 53.38 20.96 41.81
CA LYS A 155 52.79 21.77 40.71
C LYS A 155 53.69 22.20 39.53
N THR A 156 55.04 22.16 39.60
CA THR A 156 55.83 23.19 38.89
C THR A 156 57.16 22.76 38.22
N VAL A 157 57.31 21.50 37.79
CA VAL A 157 58.26 21.16 36.72
C VAL A 157 57.52 21.18 35.39
N CYS A 158 58.01 21.94 34.41
CA CYS A 158 57.50 21.93 33.04
C CYS A 158 58.65 21.71 32.05
N ILE A 159 58.42 20.90 31.02
CA ILE A 159 59.42 20.46 30.04
C ILE A 159 58.82 20.70 28.64
N ASP A 160 59.57 21.25 27.69
CA ASP A 160 59.06 21.41 26.33
C ASP A 160 58.86 20.05 25.62
N TYR A 161 57.85 19.96 24.77
CA TYR A 161 57.52 18.73 24.04
C TYR A 161 58.72 18.22 23.22
N GLY A 162 59.18 17.00 23.54
CA GLY A 162 60.35 16.38 22.91
C GLY A 162 61.71 16.85 23.43
N ALA A 163 61.78 17.73 24.44
CA ALA A 163 63.05 18.18 25.04
C ALA A 163 63.74 17.09 25.87
N ILE A 164 62.98 16.17 26.49
CA ILE A 164 63.49 14.99 27.18
C ILE A 164 62.74 13.75 26.65
N PRO A 165 63.44 12.67 26.25
CA PRO A 165 62.83 11.39 25.86
C PRO A 165 62.00 10.77 26.99
N SER A 166 60.86 10.17 26.67
CA SER A 166 59.90 9.68 27.68
C SER A 166 60.45 8.51 28.49
N GLU A 167 61.31 7.70 27.87
CA GLU A 167 62.02 6.57 28.46
C GLU A 167 63.02 6.95 29.58
N MET A 168 63.43 8.23 29.66
CA MET A 168 64.24 8.71 30.79
C MET A 168 63.43 8.86 32.09
N PHE A 169 62.10 8.94 32.02
CA PHE A 169 61.25 9.08 33.20
C PHE A 169 60.83 7.73 33.77
N ASN A 170 61.21 7.47 35.02
CA ASN A 170 60.79 6.27 35.73
C ASN A 170 59.35 6.40 36.29
N ALA A 171 58.73 5.27 36.67
CA ALA A 171 57.36 5.22 37.18
C ALA A 171 57.09 6.04 38.47
N SER A 172 58.14 6.45 39.19
CA SER A 172 58.06 7.37 40.33
C SER A 172 58.00 8.86 39.95
N SER A 173 58.25 9.21 38.68
CA SER A 173 58.30 10.59 38.18
C SER A 173 56.91 11.08 37.78
N THR A 174 56.07 11.36 38.77
CA THR A 174 54.64 11.68 38.59
C THR A 174 54.31 13.17 38.49
N ASN A 175 55.32 14.05 38.64
CA ASN A 175 55.13 15.47 39.00
C ASN A 175 55.79 16.43 38.00
N TYR A 176 55.53 16.24 36.71
CA TYR A 176 55.89 17.18 35.64
C TYR A 176 54.70 17.53 34.74
N LYS A 177 54.89 18.56 33.92
CA LYS A 177 54.03 18.92 32.80
C LYS A 177 54.83 19.11 31.51
N ILE A 178 54.20 18.88 30.37
CA ILE A 178 54.81 19.00 29.05
C ILE A 178 54.23 20.24 28.35
N ASN A 179 55.03 21.26 28.09
CA ASN A 179 54.63 22.42 27.31
C ASN A 179 54.51 22.05 25.82
N ILE A 180 53.36 22.34 25.22
CA ILE A 180 53.04 22.03 23.81
C ILE A 180 53.05 23.25 22.88
N ILE A 181 53.47 24.42 23.37
CA ILE A 181 53.50 25.68 22.61
C ILE A 181 54.87 25.94 21.99
N LYS A 182 54.92 26.26 20.70
CA LYS A 182 56.14 26.66 19.96
C LYS A 182 56.68 28.01 20.39
N ASP A 183 55.80 29.00 20.50
CA ASP A 183 56.14 30.39 20.80
C ASP A 183 55.20 30.93 21.89
N THR A 184 55.71 31.02 23.13
CA THR A 184 54.94 31.45 24.30
C THR A 184 54.52 32.93 24.24
N SER A 185 55.05 33.74 23.31
CA SER A 185 54.54 35.09 23.05
C SER A 185 53.17 35.11 22.37
N LYS A 186 52.74 33.96 21.80
CA LYS A 186 51.45 33.78 21.14
C LYS A 186 50.60 32.77 21.93
N ASN A 187 49.28 32.94 21.89
CA ASN A 187 48.36 31.90 22.36
C ASN A 187 48.14 30.85 21.25
N ALA A 188 47.78 29.62 21.61
CA ALA A 188 47.20 28.68 20.66
C ALA A 188 45.79 29.15 20.25
N THR A 189 45.49 29.07 18.96
CA THR A 189 44.21 29.50 18.37
C THR A 189 43.78 28.51 17.28
N PHE A 190 42.48 28.29 17.14
CA PHE A 190 41.96 27.54 15.99
C PHE A 190 42.18 28.30 14.69
N THR A 191 42.58 27.58 13.66
CA THR A 191 42.64 28.06 12.28
C THR A 191 41.83 27.12 11.40
N MET A 192 40.86 27.66 10.67
CA MET A 192 39.90 26.89 9.89
C MET A 192 39.64 27.58 8.55
N ASN A 193 39.49 26.81 7.47
CA ASN A 193 39.06 27.32 6.18
C ASN A 193 37.53 27.37 6.13
N GLU A 194 36.95 28.57 6.13
CA GLU A 194 35.48 28.73 6.11
C GLU A 194 34.83 28.23 4.82
N ALA A 195 35.58 28.07 3.73
CA ALA A 195 35.06 27.52 2.47
C ALA A 195 34.63 26.04 2.60
N ASP A 196 35.24 25.30 3.54
CA ASP A 196 35.02 23.87 3.77
C ASP A 196 33.82 23.59 4.70
N LEU A 197 33.20 24.65 5.25
CA LEU A 197 31.99 24.59 6.10
C LEU A 197 30.74 24.28 5.26
N ILE A 198 30.70 23.09 4.66
CA ILE A 198 29.63 22.61 3.78
C ILE A 198 28.89 21.47 4.50
N PRO A 199 27.55 21.43 4.54
CA PRO A 199 26.82 20.29 5.08
C PRO A 199 27.16 18.99 4.34
N GLY A 200 27.31 17.90 5.09
CA GLY A 200 27.80 16.60 4.61
C GLY A 200 29.32 16.43 4.63
N ASN A 201 30.11 17.52 4.74
CA ASN A 201 31.56 17.41 4.79
C ASN A 201 32.07 17.09 6.21
N ALA A 202 33.21 16.39 6.26
CA ALA A 202 34.08 16.35 7.42
C ALA A 202 34.90 17.65 7.51
N ILE A 203 35.01 18.22 8.71
CA ILE A 203 35.96 19.30 9.00
C ILE A 203 36.80 18.97 10.25
N THR A 204 38.11 19.14 10.15
CA THR A 204 39.07 18.88 11.23
C THR A 204 39.58 20.19 11.82
N ALA A 205 39.55 20.33 13.14
CA ALA A 205 40.13 21.47 13.85
C ALA A 205 41.66 21.45 13.76
N THR A 206 42.26 22.44 13.09
CA THR A 206 43.70 22.73 13.25
C THR A 206 43.87 23.82 14.32
N ILE A 207 45.01 23.76 15.01
CA ILE A 207 45.34 24.67 16.12
C ILE A 207 46.76 25.19 15.87
N ASP A 208 46.87 26.50 15.64
CA ASP A 208 48.15 27.17 15.43
C ASP A 208 48.96 27.25 16.73
N ASN A 209 50.28 27.43 16.55
CA ASN A 209 51.28 27.56 17.63
C ASN A 209 51.53 26.30 18.48
N LEU A 210 50.96 25.14 18.14
CA LEU A 210 51.35 23.85 18.74
C LEU A 210 52.66 23.32 18.15
N VAL A 211 53.44 22.60 18.95
CA VAL A 211 54.65 21.86 18.52
C VAL A 211 54.28 20.77 17.50
N ASP A 212 55.15 20.55 16.51
CA ASP A 212 54.91 19.61 15.42
C ASP A 212 54.91 18.15 15.89
N GLY A 213 54.07 17.31 15.27
CA GLY A 213 53.93 15.89 15.60
C GLY A 213 52.93 15.57 16.72
N ILE A 214 52.28 16.57 17.32
CA ILE A 214 51.27 16.36 18.37
C ILE A 214 49.99 15.76 17.78
N ASN A 215 49.58 14.60 18.31
CA ASN A 215 48.24 14.05 18.08
C ASN A 215 47.19 14.83 18.90
N LEU A 216 46.35 15.60 18.21
CA LEU A 216 45.35 16.46 18.86
C LEU A 216 44.35 15.67 19.71
N ASP A 217 43.95 14.47 19.27
CA ASP A 217 42.96 13.64 19.95
C ASP A 217 43.55 12.81 21.11
N GLU A 218 44.87 12.82 21.31
CA GLU A 218 45.47 12.38 22.57
C GLU A 218 45.50 13.51 23.61
N VAL A 219 45.79 14.74 23.17
CA VAL A 219 46.00 15.90 24.06
C VAL A 219 44.69 16.56 24.51
N PHE A 220 43.76 16.77 23.58
CA PHE A 220 42.58 17.62 23.77
C PHE A 220 41.28 16.83 23.78
N LYS A 221 40.33 17.29 24.58
CA LYS A 221 38.90 17.02 24.40
C LYS A 221 38.30 18.19 23.63
N PHE A 222 37.66 17.91 22.50
CA PHE A 222 36.94 18.89 21.72
C PHE A 222 35.47 18.97 22.16
N GLN A 223 34.80 20.06 21.80
CA GLN A 223 33.34 20.18 21.85
C GLN A 223 32.88 20.96 20.63
N TRP A 224 32.46 20.25 19.60
CA TRP A 224 31.78 20.82 18.43
C TRP A 224 30.30 21.00 18.75
N LYS A 225 29.74 22.17 18.43
CA LYS A 225 28.32 22.48 18.69
C LYS A 225 27.66 23.20 17.52
N GLY A 226 26.40 22.86 17.28
CA GLY A 226 25.55 23.47 16.25
C GLY A 226 24.15 23.71 16.81
N ASN A 227 23.68 24.95 16.73
CA ASN A 227 22.37 25.38 17.24
C ASN A 227 22.02 24.84 18.66
N SER A 228 22.98 24.92 19.59
CA SER A 228 22.92 24.39 20.98
C SER A 228 23.03 22.87 21.17
N SER A 229 23.00 22.05 20.12
CA SER A 229 23.33 20.62 20.19
C SER A 229 24.85 20.37 20.14
N THR A 230 25.31 19.23 20.64
CA THR A 230 26.70 18.74 20.45
C THR A 230 26.77 17.92 19.16
N LEU A 231 27.77 18.19 18.31
CA LEU A 231 27.97 17.50 17.04
C LEU A 231 29.09 16.45 17.10
N SER A 232 30.21 16.76 17.78
CA SER A 232 31.37 15.88 17.95
C SER A 232 32.15 16.22 19.22
N SER A 233 32.91 15.26 19.75
CA SER A 233 33.87 15.43 20.87
C SER A 233 35.33 15.24 20.47
N GLU A 234 35.59 14.88 19.21
CA GLU A 234 36.91 14.67 18.61
C GLU A 234 37.36 15.89 17.79
N SER A 235 38.61 15.92 17.34
CA SER A 235 39.18 16.98 16.49
C SER A 235 38.37 17.21 15.22
N THR A 236 37.78 16.14 14.69
CA THR A 236 37.00 16.13 13.45
C THR A 236 35.50 16.07 13.74
N CYS A 237 34.73 16.82 12.96
CA CYS A 237 33.28 16.86 12.99
C CYS A 237 32.74 16.61 11.58
N GLN A 238 31.81 15.67 11.43
CA GLN A 238 30.92 15.66 10.28
C GLN A 238 29.90 16.78 10.46
N ILE A 239 29.63 17.58 9.43
CA ILE A 239 28.66 18.68 9.48
C ILE A 239 27.29 18.14 9.02
N PRO A 240 26.27 17.99 9.89
CA PRO A 240 24.99 17.42 9.46
C PRO A 240 24.26 18.28 8.43
N LEU A 241 23.46 17.68 7.53
CA LEU A 241 22.67 18.41 6.52
C LEU A 241 21.82 19.55 7.11
N ASN A 242 21.14 19.31 8.23
CA ASN A 242 20.34 20.32 8.92
C ASN A 242 21.14 21.50 9.50
N MET A 243 22.48 21.55 9.37
CA MET A 243 23.29 22.72 9.67
C MET A 243 23.40 23.74 8.53
N SER A 244 22.80 23.50 7.35
CA SER A 244 22.70 24.49 6.25
C SER A 244 22.32 25.88 6.76
N GLY A 245 23.19 26.88 6.52
CA GLY A 245 23.01 28.27 6.95
C GLY A 245 23.16 28.55 8.46
N LYS A 246 23.46 27.55 9.30
CA LYS A 246 23.48 27.67 10.77
C LYS A 246 24.89 27.88 11.33
N LYS A 247 24.96 28.49 12.51
CA LYS A 247 26.23 28.76 13.21
C LYS A 247 26.79 27.50 13.88
N ILE A 248 28.05 27.19 13.58
CA ILE A 248 28.83 26.11 14.21
C ILE A 248 29.93 26.71 15.10
N THR A 249 30.26 26.04 16.21
CA THR A 249 31.32 26.45 17.13
C THR A 249 32.17 25.26 17.57
N VAL A 250 33.44 25.51 17.88
CA VAL A 250 34.32 24.52 18.51
C VAL A 250 35.07 25.14 19.70
N THR A 251 35.20 24.35 20.77
CA THR A 251 36.17 24.59 21.85
C THR A 251 37.04 23.36 22.05
N ALA A 252 38.24 23.54 22.60
CA ALA A 252 39.13 22.47 22.99
C ALA A 252 39.71 22.74 24.38
N SER A 253 39.85 21.68 25.18
CA SER A 253 40.49 21.71 26.49
C SER A 253 41.35 20.47 26.70
N ILE A 254 42.50 20.60 27.35
CA ILE A 254 43.41 19.49 27.60
C ILE A 254 42.71 18.41 28.43
N LYS A 255 42.89 17.13 28.06
CA LYS A 255 42.21 16.00 28.74
C LYS A 255 42.59 15.93 30.22
N SER A 256 41.61 15.59 31.07
CA SER A 256 41.85 15.46 32.52
C SER A 256 42.88 14.36 32.80
N GLY A 257 43.76 14.59 33.78
CA GLY A 257 44.88 13.69 34.10
C GLY A 257 46.10 13.79 33.18
N SER A 258 46.00 14.51 32.05
CA SER A 258 47.07 14.65 31.06
C SER A 258 48.32 15.37 31.60
N PRO A 259 49.54 15.00 31.14
CA PRO A 259 50.76 15.76 31.43
C PRO A 259 50.85 17.07 30.62
N TYR A 260 50.13 17.23 29.52
CA TYR A 260 50.29 18.39 28.63
C TYR A 260 49.76 19.70 29.24
N VAL A 261 50.40 20.82 28.90
CA VAL A 261 50.00 22.21 29.23
C VAL A 261 50.38 23.16 28.09
N MET A 262 49.68 24.29 27.97
CA MET A 262 50.09 25.39 27.09
C MET A 262 50.60 26.54 27.96
N LEU A 263 51.82 27.02 27.75
CA LEU A 263 52.37 28.18 28.48
C LEU A 263 52.16 29.50 27.73
N ASP A 264 51.90 30.58 28.46
CA ASP A 264 52.03 31.97 27.95
C ASP A 264 53.39 32.60 28.30
N SER A 265 53.63 33.83 27.82
CA SER A 265 54.89 34.57 27.99
C SER A 265 55.20 34.96 29.44
N ASN A 266 54.23 34.87 30.35
CA ASN A 266 54.42 35.04 31.79
C ASN A 266 54.46 33.67 32.50
N SER A 267 54.65 32.59 31.73
CA SER A 267 54.67 31.18 32.13
C SER A 267 53.41 30.68 32.86
N ASN A 268 52.25 31.29 32.62
CA ASN A 268 50.98 30.77 33.14
C ASN A 268 50.52 29.57 32.31
N ILE A 269 50.04 28.54 33.00
CA ILE A 269 49.40 27.37 32.37
C ILE A 269 48.00 27.77 31.85
N LYS A 270 47.79 27.62 30.55
CA LYS A 270 46.47 27.52 29.90
C LYS A 270 46.11 26.05 29.71
N THR A 271 44.83 25.73 29.89
CA THR A 271 44.27 24.38 29.71
C THR A 271 43.14 24.31 28.68
N SER A 272 42.79 25.44 28.05
CA SER A 272 41.77 25.54 27.02
C SER A 272 42.15 26.54 25.94
N ILE A 273 41.54 26.37 24.76
CA ILE A 273 41.66 27.25 23.60
C ILE A 273 40.35 28.04 23.47
N SER A 274 40.46 29.33 23.15
CA SER A 274 39.32 30.22 22.93
C SER A 274 38.37 29.67 21.86
N GLN A 275 37.06 29.83 22.06
CA GLN A 275 36.06 29.33 21.13
C GLN A 275 36.21 29.93 19.73
N TRP A 276 36.29 29.09 18.71
CA TRP A 276 36.12 29.49 17.32
C TRP A 276 34.67 29.29 16.87
N SER A 277 34.21 30.10 15.91
CA SER A 277 32.89 29.92 15.31
C SER A 277 32.81 30.47 13.89
N GLY A 278 32.20 29.70 13.00
CA GLY A 278 31.84 30.11 11.64
C GLY A 278 30.36 29.86 11.35
N THR A 279 29.93 30.19 10.13
CA THR A 279 28.58 29.87 9.62
C THR A 279 28.71 28.80 8.56
N VAL A 280 27.96 27.71 8.71
CA VAL A 280 27.89 26.66 7.70
C VAL A 280 27.18 27.20 6.47
N ARG A 281 27.75 26.97 5.29
CA ARG A 281 27.23 27.47 4.01
C ARG A 281 25.80 27.00 3.79
N THR A 282 24.94 27.89 3.31
CA THR A 282 23.60 27.52 2.87
C THR A 282 23.70 26.69 1.60
N VAL A 283 23.12 25.50 1.64
CA VAL A 283 22.84 24.63 0.49
C VAL A 283 21.34 24.39 0.42
N THR A 284 20.83 24.18 -0.79
CA THR A 284 19.44 23.80 -1.06
C THR A 284 19.39 22.31 -1.38
N ASN A 285 18.65 21.55 -0.59
CA ASN A 285 18.51 20.10 -0.69
C ASN A 285 17.30 19.75 -1.56
N THR A 286 17.25 20.24 -2.80
CA THR A 286 16.17 19.90 -3.76
C THR A 286 16.30 18.49 -4.33
N THR A 287 17.47 17.88 -4.18
CA THR A 287 17.75 16.48 -4.57
C THR A 287 18.56 15.84 -3.45
N LEU A 288 18.13 14.67 -2.98
CA LEU A 288 18.89 13.82 -2.06
C LEU A 288 18.87 12.36 -2.55
N TYR A 289 19.91 11.60 -2.22
CA TYR A 289 20.05 10.19 -2.55
C TYR A 289 20.14 9.34 -1.29
N VAL A 290 19.54 8.15 -1.32
CA VAL A 290 19.47 7.20 -0.21
C VAL A 290 19.92 5.82 -0.69
N ASP A 291 20.89 5.23 -0.01
CA ASP A 291 21.36 3.86 -0.21
C ASP A 291 21.38 3.16 1.16
N MET A 292 20.44 2.25 1.40
CA MET A 292 20.34 1.58 2.70
C MET A 292 21.56 0.70 3.01
N ILE A 293 22.30 0.24 2.00
CA ILE A 293 23.44 -0.65 2.13
C ILE A 293 24.72 0.16 2.36
N ASN A 294 25.09 1.03 1.41
CA ASN A 294 26.37 1.74 1.38
C ASN A 294 26.30 3.15 1.99
N GLY A 295 25.10 3.74 2.10
CA GLY A 295 24.90 5.10 2.60
C GLY A 295 25.13 5.27 4.10
N ASN A 296 25.27 6.52 4.52
CA ASN A 296 25.52 6.96 5.90
C ASN A 296 24.83 8.32 6.16
N ASP A 297 24.06 8.43 7.24
CA ASP A 297 23.25 9.63 7.57
C ASP A 297 24.05 10.87 8.00
N ASN A 298 25.39 10.78 7.97
CA ASN A 298 26.30 11.90 8.12
C ASN A 298 26.79 12.47 6.77
N ASN A 299 26.50 11.79 5.65
CA ASN A 299 26.92 12.18 4.32
C ASN A 299 26.15 13.40 3.77
N ALA A 300 26.61 13.95 2.64
CA ALA A 300 25.96 15.04 1.91
C ALA A 300 24.64 14.67 1.21
N GLY A 301 24.28 13.38 1.12
CA GLY A 301 23.10 12.93 0.38
C GLY A 301 23.21 13.14 -1.12
N THR A 302 24.42 13.24 -1.67
CA THR A 302 24.69 13.23 -3.11
C THR A 302 24.77 11.78 -3.64
N GLU A 303 24.80 11.60 -4.95
CA GLU A 303 24.91 10.25 -5.56
C GLU A 303 26.21 9.52 -5.15
N ASP A 304 27.34 10.23 -5.08
CA ASP A 304 28.62 9.71 -4.58
C ASP A 304 28.68 9.52 -3.04
N GLN A 305 27.78 10.18 -2.30
CA GLN A 305 27.73 10.14 -0.84
C GLN A 305 26.26 10.10 -0.35
N PRO A 306 25.54 8.99 -0.57
CA PRO A 306 24.13 8.91 -0.24
C PRO A 306 23.89 8.83 1.27
N LEU A 307 22.73 9.29 1.72
CA LEU A 307 22.23 9.05 3.06
C LEU A 307 21.92 7.55 3.23
N LYS A 308 21.83 7.08 4.48
CA LYS A 308 21.44 5.70 4.76
C LYS A 308 19.94 5.53 4.82
N THR A 309 19.26 6.47 5.47
CA THR A 309 17.84 6.36 5.77
C THR A 309 16.99 7.37 5.01
N LEU A 310 15.83 6.91 4.55
CA LEU A 310 14.78 7.71 3.94
C LEU A 310 14.22 8.73 4.95
N TYR A 311 14.19 8.38 6.24
CA TYR A 311 13.89 9.30 7.34
C TYR A 311 14.83 10.50 7.26
N LYS A 312 16.15 10.27 7.20
CA LYS A 312 17.12 11.36 7.16
C LYS A 312 16.96 12.22 5.92
N ALA A 313 16.60 11.64 4.78
CA ALA A 313 16.33 12.40 3.57
C ALA A 313 15.08 13.28 3.72
N ILE A 314 13.96 12.76 4.22
CA ILE A 314 12.71 13.52 4.40
C ILE A 314 12.86 14.63 5.46
N ASP A 315 13.64 14.39 6.50
CA ASP A 315 13.95 15.34 7.58
C ASP A 315 14.92 16.47 7.12
N ASN A 316 15.42 16.43 5.87
CA ASN A 316 16.44 17.35 5.33
C ASN A 316 16.22 17.80 3.87
N ILE A 317 15.21 17.30 3.15
CA ILE A 317 14.85 17.71 1.78
C ILE A 317 14.14 19.08 1.79
N ASP A 318 14.38 19.91 0.78
CA ASP A 318 13.61 21.15 0.59
C ASP A 318 12.22 20.86 -0.04
N ALA A 319 11.25 21.74 0.23
CA ALA A 319 9.92 21.66 -0.38
C ALA A 319 9.98 21.70 -1.92
N GLY A 320 9.29 20.78 -2.59
CA GLY A 320 9.37 20.51 -4.02
C GLY A 320 10.49 19.54 -4.42
N GLY A 321 11.30 19.05 -3.47
CA GLY A 321 12.47 18.22 -3.74
C GLY A 321 12.16 16.76 -4.09
N THR A 322 13.19 16.07 -4.61
CA THR A 322 13.15 14.64 -4.97
C THR A 322 14.18 13.84 -4.17
N ILE A 323 13.76 12.72 -3.58
CA ILE A 323 14.60 11.75 -2.92
C ILE A 323 14.74 10.53 -3.83
N TYR A 324 15.97 10.20 -4.22
CA TYR A 324 16.32 9.06 -5.06
C TYR A 324 16.74 7.85 -4.21
N LEU A 325 16.07 6.72 -4.40
CA LEU A 325 16.45 5.43 -3.83
C LEU A 325 17.45 4.73 -4.76
N ILE A 326 18.64 4.46 -4.26
CA ILE A 326 19.68 3.68 -4.95
C ILE A 326 19.45 2.20 -4.62
N GLY A 327 18.78 1.50 -5.54
CA GLY A 327 18.37 0.10 -5.35
C GLY A 327 17.10 -0.04 -4.50
N ASP A 328 16.89 -1.23 -3.94
CA ASP A 328 15.75 -1.53 -3.06
C ASP A 328 15.92 -0.90 -1.66
N TYR A 329 14.79 -0.65 -0.99
CA TYR A 329 14.74 -0.01 0.32
C TYR A 329 13.76 -0.72 1.27
N ASP A 330 14.29 -1.48 2.25
CA ASP A 330 13.50 -2.03 3.35
C ASP A 330 13.43 -1.06 4.53
N ALA A 331 12.39 -0.23 4.44
CA ALA A 331 11.99 0.77 5.41
C ALA A 331 11.66 0.21 6.82
N THR A 332 11.51 -1.11 6.98
CA THR A 332 11.31 -1.73 8.30
C THR A 332 12.61 -1.81 9.12
N THR A 333 13.76 -1.47 8.53
CA THR A 333 15.09 -1.51 9.18
C THR A 333 15.48 -0.20 9.88
N ASP A 334 14.75 0.91 9.65
CA ASP A 334 15.13 2.26 10.10
C ASP A 334 14.97 2.51 11.61
N GLY A 335 14.24 1.67 12.33
CA GLY A 335 13.88 1.86 13.75
C GLY A 335 12.79 2.92 14.00
N GLU A 336 12.58 3.82 13.04
CA GLU A 336 11.37 4.62 12.88
C GLU A 336 10.16 3.73 12.50
N TYR A 337 8.98 4.08 13.01
CA TYR A 337 7.73 3.29 12.81
C TYR A 337 6.66 4.03 12.01
N VAL A 338 6.82 5.35 11.85
CA VAL A 338 5.80 6.27 11.33
C VAL A 338 6.51 7.38 10.57
N TYR A 339 6.14 7.61 9.32
CA TYR A 339 6.71 8.71 8.53
C TYR A 339 5.70 9.83 8.31
N SER A 340 6.17 11.08 8.38
CA SER A 340 5.32 12.28 8.32
C SER A 340 5.76 13.22 7.21
N PHE A 341 4.94 13.31 6.17
CA PHE A 341 5.16 14.15 5.00
C PHE A 341 4.46 15.50 5.22
N LEU A 342 5.25 16.50 5.60
CA LEU A 342 4.77 17.87 5.88
C LEU A 342 5.02 18.85 4.72
N GLU A 343 5.74 18.42 3.68
CA GLU A 343 6.11 19.22 2.51
C GLU A 343 5.88 18.42 1.21
N ASN A 344 5.62 19.12 0.12
CA ASN A 344 5.43 18.53 -1.20
C ASN A 344 6.73 17.90 -1.72
N ILE A 345 6.85 16.57 -1.79
CA ILE A 345 8.08 15.90 -2.23
C ILE A 345 7.82 14.67 -3.09
N THR A 346 8.85 14.26 -3.84
CA THR A 346 8.87 13.03 -4.64
C THR A 346 9.85 12.01 -4.04
N ILE A 347 9.44 10.75 -3.90
CA ILE A 347 10.33 9.60 -3.67
C ILE A 347 10.41 8.81 -4.98
N LYS A 348 11.63 8.50 -5.42
CA LYS A 348 11.87 7.95 -6.75
C LYS A 348 12.92 6.84 -6.79
N GLY A 349 12.67 5.74 -7.49
CA GLY A 349 13.71 4.76 -7.81
C GLY A 349 14.71 5.33 -8.83
N SER A 350 16.02 5.28 -8.55
CA SER A 350 17.04 5.95 -9.38
C SER A 350 17.39 5.21 -10.67
N GLY A 351 17.15 3.90 -10.72
CA GLY A 351 17.45 3.05 -11.88
C GLY A 351 16.45 3.16 -13.03
N THR A 352 16.74 2.41 -14.11
CA THR A 352 15.76 2.15 -15.19
C THR A 352 14.73 1.09 -14.80
N GLU A 353 15.04 0.28 -13.79
CA GLU A 353 14.12 -0.61 -13.10
C GLU A 353 13.56 0.10 -11.86
N LYS A 354 12.44 -0.40 -11.33
CA LYS A 354 11.79 0.18 -10.14
C LYS A 354 12.54 -0.22 -8.88
N SER A 355 12.71 0.72 -7.95
CA SER A 355 13.15 0.37 -6.60
C SER A 355 12.01 -0.28 -5.83
N THR A 356 12.25 -1.44 -5.22
CA THR A 356 11.31 -2.00 -4.24
C THR A 356 11.32 -1.13 -2.98
N LEU A 357 10.16 -0.69 -2.51
CA LEU A 357 10.01 0.11 -1.30
C LEU A 357 8.99 -0.57 -0.36
N THR A 358 9.48 -1.33 0.62
CA THR A 358 8.60 -1.99 1.60
C THR A 358 8.43 -1.12 2.84
N THR A 359 7.35 -0.32 2.89
CA THR A 359 7.15 0.63 3.98
C THR A 359 6.59 0.01 5.27
N TRP A 360 6.55 0.83 6.32
CA TRP A 360 6.09 0.54 7.68
C TRP A 360 4.55 0.55 7.78
N LYS A 361 4.04 0.44 9.02
CA LYS A 361 2.60 0.40 9.29
C LYS A 361 1.84 1.65 8.85
N GLU A 362 2.32 2.85 9.19
CA GLU A 362 1.54 4.09 9.04
C GLU A 362 2.39 5.25 8.47
N THR A 363 1.86 5.87 7.42
CA THR A 363 2.42 7.05 6.74
C THR A 363 1.40 8.19 6.80
N TYR A 364 1.83 9.35 7.29
CA TYR A 364 1.01 10.54 7.47
C TYR A 364 1.28 11.60 6.42
N ILE A 365 0.22 12.11 5.79
CA ILE A 365 0.27 13.21 4.82
C ILE A 365 -0.34 14.48 5.42
N GLY A 366 0.37 15.60 5.35
CA GLY A 366 -0.10 16.91 5.84
C GLY A 366 -1.24 17.53 5.02
N ASP A 367 -1.89 18.54 5.59
CA ASP A 367 -2.91 19.32 4.88
C ASP A 367 -2.28 20.17 3.77
N GLY A 368 -2.84 20.10 2.55
CA GLY A 368 -2.29 20.73 1.36
C GLY A 368 -1.01 20.08 0.80
N VAL A 369 -0.55 18.97 1.39
CA VAL A 369 0.67 18.27 0.96
C VAL A 369 0.35 17.21 -0.09
N THR A 370 1.09 17.20 -1.18
CA THR A 370 1.07 16.16 -2.22
C THR A 370 2.39 15.39 -2.20
N VAL A 371 2.33 14.08 -1.95
CA VAL A 371 3.50 13.18 -2.03
C VAL A 371 3.44 12.37 -3.31
N THR A 372 4.54 12.36 -4.06
CA THR A 372 4.68 11.57 -5.29
C THR A 372 5.61 10.39 -5.07
N PHE A 373 5.19 9.20 -5.50
CA PHE A 373 6.04 8.02 -5.65
C PHE A 373 6.23 7.75 -7.14
N ASP A 374 7.46 7.78 -7.64
CA ASP A 374 7.79 7.59 -9.07
C ASP A 374 8.75 6.43 -9.28
N ASN A 375 8.48 5.50 -10.19
CA ASN A 375 9.36 4.34 -10.47
C ASN A 375 9.63 3.47 -9.21
N ILE A 376 8.56 3.11 -8.49
CA ILE A 376 8.59 2.32 -7.23
C ILE A 376 7.76 1.04 -7.36
N ASP A 377 8.19 -0.05 -6.72
CA ASP A 377 7.37 -1.23 -6.48
C ASP A 377 7.11 -1.44 -4.97
N PHE A 378 5.84 -1.54 -4.55
CA PHE A 378 5.46 -1.73 -3.13
C PHE A 378 5.40 -3.22 -2.72
N GLY A 379 5.74 -4.14 -3.63
CA GLY A 379 5.81 -5.57 -3.37
C GLY A 379 4.44 -6.15 -3.00
N ASN A 380 4.35 -6.75 -1.80
CA ASN A 380 3.11 -7.34 -1.27
C ASN A 380 2.82 -6.92 0.19
N ARG A 381 3.35 -5.78 0.65
CA ARG A 381 3.14 -5.27 2.01
C ARG A 381 1.80 -4.54 2.13
N SER A 382 1.25 -4.49 3.35
CA SER A 382 0.06 -3.69 3.67
C SER A 382 0.45 -2.43 4.43
N ASP A 383 0.74 -1.39 3.66
CA ASP A 383 1.05 -0.04 4.12
C ASP A 383 -0.25 0.73 4.39
N LEU A 384 -0.30 1.62 5.40
CA LEU A 384 -1.41 2.57 5.59
C LEU A 384 -0.94 3.99 5.30
N PHE A 385 -1.56 4.64 4.32
CA PHE A 385 -1.49 6.08 4.13
C PHE A 385 -2.72 6.73 4.76
N THR A 386 -2.52 7.74 5.58
CA THR A 386 -3.62 8.50 6.19
C THR A 386 -3.23 9.95 6.45
N LYS A 387 -4.18 10.78 6.86
CA LYS A 387 -3.92 12.18 7.16
C LYS A 387 -3.09 12.35 8.43
N TYR A 388 -2.33 13.43 8.50
CA TYR A 388 -1.54 13.78 9.69
C TYR A 388 -2.42 13.97 10.93
N PRO A 389 -1.99 13.56 12.15
CA PRO A 389 -2.81 13.67 13.35
C PRO A 389 -3.37 15.08 13.60
N ASN A 390 -4.69 15.17 13.82
CA ASN A 390 -5.47 16.41 14.00
C ASN A 390 -5.58 17.34 12.77
N SER A 391 -5.13 16.91 11.58
CA SER A 391 -5.35 17.64 10.32
C SER A 391 -6.80 17.48 9.80
N THR A 392 -7.18 18.30 8.81
CA THR A 392 -8.48 18.20 8.13
C THR A 392 -8.56 16.96 7.23
N GLY A 393 -7.50 16.66 6.46
CA GLY A 393 -7.45 15.56 5.50
C GLY A 393 -7.26 16.00 4.05
N THR A 394 -6.68 17.19 3.85
CA THR A 394 -6.46 17.82 2.52
C THR A 394 -5.13 17.43 1.87
N GLY A 395 -4.51 16.35 2.35
CA GLY A 395 -3.30 15.76 1.75
C GLY A 395 -3.64 14.83 0.58
N SER A 396 -2.70 14.66 -0.35
CA SER A 396 -2.88 13.93 -1.60
C SER A 396 -1.69 13.02 -1.94
N LEU A 397 -1.95 11.98 -2.75
CA LEU A 397 -0.95 11.00 -3.22
C LEU A 397 -0.92 10.91 -4.75
N ILE A 398 0.27 10.82 -5.32
CA ILE A 398 0.49 10.50 -6.74
C ILE A 398 1.38 9.25 -6.83
N PHE A 399 0.88 8.20 -7.48
CA PHE A 399 1.61 6.97 -7.77
C PHE A 399 1.90 6.91 -9.28
N GLN A 400 3.13 7.23 -9.68
CA GLN A 400 3.57 7.34 -11.07
C GLN A 400 4.54 6.21 -11.45
N ASN A 401 4.28 5.50 -12.55
CA ASN A 401 5.06 4.34 -12.97
C ASN A 401 5.21 3.27 -11.86
N VAL A 402 4.23 3.15 -10.96
CA VAL A 402 4.27 2.29 -9.75
C VAL A 402 3.76 0.88 -10.02
N SER A 403 4.21 -0.12 -9.25
CA SER A 403 3.58 -1.45 -9.21
C SER A 403 3.52 -2.06 -7.81
N GLY A 404 2.79 -3.17 -7.69
CA GLY A 404 2.69 -3.94 -6.45
C GLY A 404 1.86 -3.26 -5.37
N GLY A 405 2.10 -3.64 -4.12
CA GLY A 405 1.45 -3.14 -2.92
C GLY A 405 0.17 -3.89 -2.53
N ASN A 406 -0.28 -3.66 -1.31
CA ASN A 406 -1.57 -4.08 -0.78
C ASN A 406 -2.08 -2.96 0.16
N ILE A 407 -2.07 -1.73 -0.39
CA ILE A 407 -2.10 -0.49 0.39
C ILE A 407 -3.47 -0.16 0.94
N SER A 408 -3.50 0.50 2.09
CA SER A 408 -4.69 1.12 2.65
C SER A 408 -4.54 2.63 2.55
N VAL A 409 -5.58 3.34 2.12
CA VAL A 409 -5.61 4.81 2.13
C VAL A 409 -6.85 5.27 2.88
N SER A 410 -6.76 6.32 3.69
CA SER A 410 -7.93 6.87 4.40
C SER A 410 -7.79 8.36 4.69
N ASN A 411 -8.91 9.09 4.66
CA ASN A 411 -8.99 10.51 5.03
C ASN A 411 -8.08 11.45 4.21
N LEU A 412 -7.72 11.10 2.97
CA LEU A 412 -6.95 11.94 2.04
C LEU A 412 -7.84 12.50 0.94
N ASP A 413 -7.51 13.68 0.42
CA ASP A 413 -8.35 14.38 -0.56
C ASP A 413 -8.25 13.79 -1.96
N SER A 414 -7.06 13.41 -2.42
CA SER A 414 -6.93 12.70 -3.69
C SER A 414 -5.87 11.60 -3.71
N VAL A 415 -6.13 10.58 -4.54
CA VAL A 415 -5.16 9.56 -4.94
C VAL A 415 -5.17 9.50 -6.47
N THR A 416 -4.02 9.73 -7.09
CA THR A 416 -3.83 9.71 -8.55
C THR A 416 -2.85 8.62 -8.95
N LEU A 417 -3.23 7.73 -9.86
CA LEU A 417 -2.37 6.72 -10.47
C LEU A 417 -2.05 7.12 -11.92
N LYS A 418 -0.77 7.07 -12.31
CA LYS A 418 -0.27 7.41 -13.65
C LYS A 418 0.68 6.32 -14.16
N ASN A 419 0.36 5.64 -15.25
CA ASN A 419 1.13 4.50 -15.79
C ASN A 419 1.41 3.40 -14.72
N SER A 420 0.46 3.18 -13.80
CA SER A 420 0.68 2.42 -12.56
C SER A 420 -0.24 1.20 -12.45
N SER A 421 0.23 0.13 -11.80
CA SER A 421 -0.55 -1.08 -11.52
C SER A 421 -0.49 -1.41 -10.03
N LEU A 422 -1.36 -0.77 -9.25
CA LEU A 422 -1.28 -0.69 -7.79
C LEU A 422 -2.27 -1.65 -7.11
N GLY A 423 -1.81 -2.39 -6.09
CA GLY A 423 -2.65 -3.23 -5.25
C GLY A 423 -3.17 -2.48 -4.02
N SER A 424 -4.49 -2.51 -3.78
CA SER A 424 -5.14 -1.95 -2.59
C SER A 424 -5.86 -3.00 -1.74
N LYS A 425 -5.80 -2.79 -0.43
CA LYS A 425 -6.60 -3.47 0.59
C LYS A 425 -7.91 -2.73 0.84
N ASN A 426 -7.83 -1.40 0.92
CA ASN A 426 -8.95 -0.47 1.09
C ASN A 426 -8.46 0.96 0.78
N LEU A 427 -8.76 1.49 -0.40
CA LEU A 427 -8.40 2.86 -0.79
C LEU A 427 -9.59 3.80 -0.56
N GLN A 428 -9.52 4.71 0.42
CA GLN A 428 -10.56 5.68 0.71
C GLN A 428 -10.04 7.12 0.58
N THR A 429 -10.67 7.90 -0.29
CA THR A 429 -10.27 9.28 -0.62
C THR A 429 -11.47 10.12 -1.11
N ASN A 430 -11.35 11.45 -1.30
CA ASN A 430 -12.40 12.19 -1.99
C ASN A 430 -12.34 11.92 -3.50
N THR A 431 -11.17 12.13 -4.13
CA THR A 431 -10.98 11.98 -5.58
C THR A 431 -10.05 10.81 -5.91
N LEU A 432 -10.51 9.84 -6.69
CA LEU A 432 -9.67 8.77 -7.25
C LEU A 432 -9.47 8.98 -8.75
N GLU A 433 -8.23 9.22 -9.17
CA GLU A 433 -7.87 9.39 -10.58
C GLU A 433 -7.01 8.21 -11.08
N LEU A 434 -7.40 7.60 -12.20
CA LEU A 434 -6.63 6.62 -12.96
C LEU A 434 -6.27 7.18 -14.34
N ASP A 435 -4.98 7.26 -14.65
CA ASP A 435 -4.43 7.74 -15.92
C ASP A 435 -3.51 6.64 -16.50
N GLU A 436 -3.97 5.95 -17.54
CA GLU A 436 -3.34 4.74 -18.12
C GLU A 436 -2.90 3.73 -17.03
N SER A 437 -3.80 3.46 -16.07
CA SER A 437 -3.47 2.76 -14.82
C SER A 437 -4.52 1.73 -14.40
N THR A 438 -4.03 0.69 -13.71
CA THR A 438 -4.82 -0.38 -13.09
C THR A 438 -4.83 -0.24 -11.58
N LEU A 439 -6.02 -0.30 -10.96
CA LEU A 439 -6.17 -0.48 -9.52
C LEU A 439 -6.71 -1.88 -9.22
N THR A 440 -5.97 -2.66 -8.44
CA THR A 440 -6.32 -4.04 -8.06
C THR A 440 -6.69 -4.08 -6.59
N GLY A 441 -7.97 -4.24 -6.23
CA GLY A 441 -8.37 -4.30 -4.83
C GLY A 441 -9.78 -3.81 -4.51
N LYS A 442 -9.87 -2.92 -3.52
CA LYS A 442 -11.09 -2.20 -3.12
C LYS A 442 -10.85 -0.70 -3.07
N PHE A 443 -11.88 0.07 -3.40
CA PHE A 443 -11.85 1.53 -3.31
C PHE A 443 -13.19 2.10 -2.89
N SER A 444 -13.17 3.27 -2.28
CA SER A 444 -14.33 4.14 -2.09
C SER A 444 -13.88 5.58 -2.31
N CYS A 445 -14.60 6.30 -3.16
CA CYS A 445 -14.35 7.69 -3.48
C CYS A 445 -15.66 8.46 -3.59
N ASN A 446 -15.60 9.78 -3.47
CA ASN A 446 -16.73 10.61 -3.87
C ASN A 446 -16.76 10.77 -5.39
N ASP A 447 -15.60 11.08 -5.96
CA ASP A 447 -15.46 11.59 -7.31
C ASP A 447 -14.38 10.76 -8.03
N PHE A 448 -14.75 10.05 -9.10
CA PHE A 448 -13.88 9.13 -9.85
C PHE A 448 -13.48 9.73 -11.21
N VAL A 449 -12.23 9.56 -11.62
CA VAL A 449 -11.71 10.10 -12.89
C VAL A 449 -10.91 9.03 -13.63
N ALA A 450 -11.24 8.78 -14.90
CA ALA A 450 -10.53 7.84 -15.77
C ALA A 450 -10.02 8.49 -17.07
N LYS A 451 -8.75 8.26 -17.37
CA LYS A 451 -8.03 8.79 -18.54
C LYS A 451 -7.21 7.66 -19.18
N GLY A 452 -7.22 7.60 -20.51
CA GLY A 452 -6.58 6.51 -21.26
C GLY A 452 -7.16 5.14 -20.88
N ASN A 453 -6.34 4.10 -21.02
CA ASN A 453 -6.73 2.72 -20.68
C ASN A 453 -6.72 2.51 -19.15
N ALA A 454 -7.79 2.91 -18.47
CA ALA A 454 -7.97 2.69 -17.04
C ALA A 454 -8.64 1.33 -16.75
N ALA A 455 -8.19 0.65 -15.68
CA ALA A 455 -8.73 -0.66 -15.31
C ALA A 455 -8.93 -0.85 -13.80
N LEU A 456 -9.93 -1.65 -13.44
CA LEU A 456 -10.30 -2.03 -12.08
C LEU A 456 -10.32 -3.55 -11.94
N VAL A 457 -9.50 -4.12 -11.07
CA VAL A 457 -9.45 -5.57 -10.80
C VAL A 457 -9.89 -5.79 -9.34
N LEU A 458 -11.18 -6.08 -9.16
CA LEU A 458 -11.86 -5.90 -7.88
C LEU A 458 -11.93 -7.21 -7.08
N ASN A 459 -11.37 -7.21 -5.86
CA ASN A 459 -11.49 -8.33 -4.91
C ASN A 459 -12.62 -8.13 -3.87
N GLY A 460 -13.52 -7.21 -4.18
CA GLY A 460 -14.76 -6.89 -3.48
C GLY A 460 -15.33 -5.56 -4.03
N THR A 461 -16.42 -5.09 -3.44
CA THR A 461 -17.13 -3.87 -3.86
C THR A 461 -16.21 -2.63 -3.97
N GLY A 462 -16.30 -1.92 -5.09
CA GLY A 462 -15.88 -0.53 -5.25
C GLY A 462 -17.04 0.43 -4.95
N SER A 463 -16.77 1.72 -4.75
CA SER A 463 -17.83 2.67 -4.35
C SER A 463 -17.54 4.09 -4.87
N ILE A 464 -18.53 4.70 -5.53
CA ILE A 464 -18.48 6.05 -6.13
C ILE A 464 -19.68 6.84 -5.61
N ALA A 465 -19.46 7.74 -4.65
CA ALA A 465 -20.53 8.37 -3.88
C ALA A 465 -21.12 9.67 -4.46
N LYS A 466 -20.59 10.19 -5.58
CA LYS A 466 -21.13 11.38 -6.26
C LYS A 466 -21.00 11.36 -7.79
N THR A 467 -19.78 11.30 -8.33
CA THR A 467 -19.55 11.53 -9.77
C THR A 467 -18.48 10.61 -10.35
N SER A 468 -18.59 10.33 -11.65
CA SER A 468 -17.51 9.77 -12.45
C SER A 468 -17.25 10.66 -13.67
N THR A 469 -16.00 10.78 -14.09
CA THR A 469 -15.59 11.47 -15.33
C THR A 469 -14.64 10.58 -16.11
N VAL A 470 -15.17 9.92 -17.14
CA VAL A 470 -14.46 8.93 -17.94
C VAL A 470 -14.17 9.50 -19.33
N LYS A 471 -12.98 9.21 -19.89
CA LYS A 471 -12.61 9.56 -21.28
C LYS A 471 -12.63 8.39 -22.27
N GLN A 472 -12.47 7.17 -21.76
CA GLN A 472 -12.44 5.90 -22.47
C GLN A 472 -12.95 4.82 -21.50
N PRO A 473 -13.77 3.84 -21.93
CA PRO A 473 -14.42 2.91 -21.02
C PRO A 473 -13.47 2.22 -20.04
N VAL A 474 -13.86 2.20 -18.76
CA VAL A 474 -13.08 1.56 -17.68
C VAL A 474 -13.26 0.06 -17.76
N THR A 475 -12.16 -0.66 -17.91
CA THR A 475 -12.18 -2.13 -17.98
C THR A 475 -12.25 -2.73 -16.58
N VAL A 476 -13.33 -3.43 -16.26
CA VAL A 476 -13.62 -3.97 -14.93
C VAL A 476 -13.54 -5.50 -14.91
N THR A 477 -12.69 -6.03 -14.03
CA THR A 477 -12.68 -7.45 -13.65
C THR A 477 -13.31 -7.58 -12.26
N PRO A 478 -14.55 -8.08 -12.13
CA PRO A 478 -15.21 -8.26 -10.83
C PRO A 478 -14.61 -9.45 -10.05
N SER A 479 -14.96 -9.56 -8.77
CA SER A 479 -14.52 -10.67 -7.90
C SER A 479 -15.12 -12.04 -8.28
N SER A 480 -16.17 -12.03 -9.10
CA SER A 480 -16.84 -13.18 -9.69
C SER A 480 -17.62 -12.71 -10.92
N LEU A 481 -17.72 -13.55 -11.96
CA LEU A 481 -18.63 -13.35 -13.11
C LEU A 481 -20.02 -13.97 -12.88
N ALA A 482 -20.32 -14.45 -11.67
CA ALA A 482 -21.65 -14.96 -11.35
C ALA A 482 -22.71 -13.85 -11.44
N ASN A 483 -23.86 -14.17 -12.02
CA ASN A 483 -25.03 -13.30 -12.09
C ASN A 483 -25.41 -12.77 -10.69
N GLY A 484 -25.69 -11.47 -10.59
CA GLY A 484 -25.97 -10.79 -9.32
C GLY A 484 -24.74 -10.40 -8.48
N THR A 485 -23.52 -10.59 -8.98
CA THR A 485 -22.30 -10.14 -8.26
C THR A 485 -22.26 -8.61 -8.20
N LEU A 486 -22.28 -8.05 -6.98
CA LEU A 486 -22.09 -6.62 -6.73
C LEU A 486 -20.66 -6.18 -7.09
N VAL A 487 -20.53 -5.12 -7.90
CA VAL A 487 -19.23 -4.65 -8.41
C VAL A 487 -18.90 -3.23 -7.93
N ILE A 488 -19.79 -2.26 -8.17
CA ILE A 488 -19.59 -0.86 -7.74
C ILE A 488 -20.91 -0.30 -7.15
N GLU A 489 -20.85 0.29 -5.96
CA GLU A 489 -21.92 1.12 -5.39
C GLU A 489 -21.94 2.49 -6.09
N VAL A 490 -23.13 2.96 -6.50
CA VAL A 490 -23.30 4.21 -7.28
C VAL A 490 -24.38 5.10 -6.63
N PRO A 491 -24.44 6.42 -6.92
CA PRO A 491 -25.21 7.35 -6.09
C PRO A 491 -26.71 7.42 -6.43
N GLU A 492 -27.13 6.90 -7.59
CA GLU A 492 -28.49 6.96 -8.11
C GLU A 492 -28.80 5.76 -9.04
N GLU A 493 -30.08 5.48 -9.33
CA GLU A 493 -30.49 4.25 -10.03
C GLU A 493 -30.06 4.18 -11.51
N SER A 494 -29.68 5.30 -12.14
CA SER A 494 -29.20 5.35 -13.53
C SER A 494 -28.27 6.55 -13.77
N PRO A 495 -27.02 6.51 -13.26
CA PRO A 495 -26.04 7.56 -13.53
C PRO A 495 -25.64 7.54 -15.01
N GLU A 496 -25.57 8.70 -15.69
CA GLU A 496 -25.22 8.78 -17.12
C GLU A 496 -23.85 8.15 -17.46
N TRP A 497 -22.93 8.14 -16.50
CA TRP A 497 -21.58 7.56 -16.59
C TRP A 497 -21.51 6.04 -16.31
N ALA A 498 -22.63 5.38 -16.02
CA ALA A 498 -22.63 3.99 -15.57
C ALA A 498 -22.22 3.00 -16.69
N ASP A 499 -22.65 3.26 -17.94
CA ASP A 499 -22.29 2.43 -19.09
C ASP A 499 -20.82 2.64 -19.58
N ASP A 500 -20.08 3.63 -19.02
CA ASP A 500 -18.63 3.75 -19.23
C ASP A 500 -17.83 2.63 -18.53
N PHE A 501 -18.45 1.83 -17.65
CA PHE A 501 -17.79 0.71 -16.96
C PHE A 501 -18.14 -0.62 -17.65
N VAL A 502 -17.14 -1.26 -18.26
CA VAL A 502 -17.33 -2.46 -19.10
C VAL A 502 -16.60 -3.68 -18.53
N LEU A 503 -17.17 -4.88 -18.68
CA LEU A 503 -16.50 -6.11 -18.23
C LEU A 503 -15.27 -6.43 -19.09
N ASN A 504 -14.19 -6.85 -18.44
CA ASN A 504 -12.98 -7.39 -19.09
C ASN A 504 -13.22 -8.75 -19.77
N ASP A 505 -14.15 -9.55 -19.23
CA ASP A 505 -14.63 -10.81 -19.81
C ASP A 505 -16.14 -10.89 -19.65
N THR A 506 -16.83 -11.27 -20.73
CA THR A 506 -18.29 -11.32 -20.84
C THR A 506 -18.82 -12.74 -21.00
N GLU A 507 -17.96 -13.77 -20.94
CA GLU A 507 -18.28 -15.17 -21.27
C GLU A 507 -18.99 -15.30 -22.64
N ASN A 508 -18.40 -14.67 -23.67
CA ASN A 508 -18.95 -14.54 -25.04
C ASN A 508 -20.25 -13.70 -25.14
N GLY A 509 -20.33 -12.58 -24.41
CA GLY A 509 -21.50 -11.68 -24.43
C GLY A 509 -22.70 -12.17 -23.61
N LYS A 510 -22.49 -13.17 -22.76
CA LYS A 510 -23.47 -13.68 -21.79
C LYS A 510 -23.63 -12.76 -20.58
N PHE A 511 -22.55 -12.11 -20.14
CA PHE A 511 -22.56 -11.20 -18.99
C PHE A 511 -22.20 -9.77 -19.40
N THR A 512 -22.80 -8.79 -18.72
CA THR A 512 -22.43 -7.37 -18.78
C THR A 512 -22.61 -6.69 -17.42
N LEU A 513 -22.10 -5.46 -17.26
CA LEU A 513 -22.52 -4.60 -16.15
C LEU A 513 -23.81 -3.85 -16.52
N LYS A 514 -24.77 -3.79 -15.59
CA LYS A 514 -25.87 -2.84 -15.63
C LYS A 514 -26.19 -2.32 -14.24
N CYS A 515 -26.77 -1.12 -14.18
CA CYS A 515 -27.24 -0.55 -12.92
C CYS A 515 -28.54 -1.26 -12.48
N ARG A 516 -28.59 -1.61 -11.20
CA ARG A 516 -29.69 -2.31 -10.52
C ARG A 516 -29.77 -1.85 -9.06
N THR A 517 -30.83 -2.24 -8.36
CA THR A 517 -31.02 -1.91 -6.94
C THR A 517 -30.59 -3.09 -6.07
N SER A 518 -29.77 -2.85 -5.05
CA SER A 518 -29.26 -3.89 -4.16
C SER A 518 -30.32 -4.43 -3.18
N THR A 519 -29.99 -5.53 -2.49
CA THR A 519 -30.80 -6.12 -1.38
C THR A 519 -31.30 -5.10 -0.35
N TYR A 520 -30.60 -3.99 -0.18
CA TYR A 520 -30.85 -2.99 0.86
C TYR A 520 -31.56 -1.73 0.34
N GLY A 521 -31.76 -1.62 -0.97
CA GLY A 521 -32.34 -0.45 -1.63
C GLY A 521 -31.31 0.50 -2.27
N ASP A 522 -30.02 0.29 -2.03
CA ASP A 522 -28.95 1.14 -2.56
C ASP A 522 -28.64 0.82 -4.04
N PRO A 523 -28.48 1.82 -4.93
CA PRO A 523 -28.10 1.61 -6.34
C PRO A 523 -26.70 1.04 -6.54
N CYS A 524 -26.54 0.15 -7.52
CA CYS A 524 -25.24 -0.45 -7.82
C CYS A 524 -25.10 -0.97 -9.26
N LEU A 525 -23.86 -0.95 -9.76
CA LEU A 525 -23.43 -1.76 -10.90
C LEU A 525 -23.20 -3.20 -10.43
N ILE A 526 -23.90 -4.14 -11.06
CA ILE A 526 -23.77 -5.58 -10.82
C ILE A 526 -23.46 -6.33 -12.11
N VAL A 527 -22.86 -7.51 -11.99
CA VAL A 527 -22.79 -8.47 -13.11
C VAL A 527 -24.20 -8.97 -13.40
N THR A 528 -24.66 -8.76 -14.63
CA THR A 528 -25.99 -9.14 -15.11
C THR A 528 -25.89 -10.16 -16.24
N GLU A 529 -26.76 -11.16 -16.22
CA GLU A 529 -26.81 -12.22 -17.24
C GLU A 529 -27.83 -11.90 -18.34
N LYS A 530 -27.44 -12.17 -19.58
CA LYS A 530 -28.25 -11.95 -20.76
C LYS A 530 -29.40 -12.93 -20.78
N LEU A 531 -30.62 -12.41 -20.77
CA LEU A 531 -31.80 -13.24 -20.93
C LEU A 531 -31.89 -13.75 -22.38
N VAL A 532 -32.29 -15.00 -22.53
CA VAL A 532 -32.49 -15.66 -23.83
C VAL A 532 -33.94 -16.15 -23.87
N ALA A 533 -34.66 -15.80 -24.94
CA ALA A 533 -36.02 -16.28 -25.15
C ALA A 533 -36.06 -17.80 -25.38
N GLY A 534 -37.06 -18.46 -24.81
CA GLY A 534 -37.26 -19.90 -24.96
C GLY A 534 -38.13 -20.46 -23.84
N GLY A 535 -38.81 -21.58 -24.13
CA GLY A 535 -39.78 -22.18 -23.22
C GLY A 535 -41.22 -21.70 -23.47
N PRO A 536 -42.16 -22.06 -22.58
CA PRO A 536 -43.57 -21.77 -22.76
C PRO A 536 -43.94 -20.33 -22.39
N LEU A 537 -44.76 -19.69 -23.21
CA LEU A 537 -45.44 -18.43 -22.94
C LEU A 537 -46.95 -18.70 -22.98
N HIS A 538 -47.60 -18.64 -21.82
CA HIS A 538 -48.99 -19.06 -21.67
C HIS A 538 -49.93 -17.85 -21.82
N VAL A 539 -50.96 -17.95 -22.66
CA VAL A 539 -51.93 -16.89 -22.93
C VAL A 539 -53.32 -17.43 -22.63
N ALA A 540 -54.06 -16.77 -21.73
CA ALA A 540 -55.47 -17.07 -21.49
C ALA A 540 -56.36 -16.32 -22.48
N PHE A 541 -57.56 -16.85 -22.72
CA PHE A 541 -58.55 -16.27 -23.65
C PHE A 541 -57.99 -16.10 -25.07
N ALA A 542 -57.41 -17.18 -25.61
CA ALA A 542 -56.98 -17.25 -27.01
C ALA A 542 -58.13 -16.80 -27.96
N PRO A 543 -57.89 -15.87 -28.91
CA PRO A 543 -58.94 -15.33 -29.76
C PRO A 543 -59.70 -16.37 -30.58
N GLU A 544 -61.01 -16.50 -30.33
CA GLU A 544 -61.92 -17.35 -31.09
C GLU A 544 -63.17 -16.60 -31.53
N CYS A 545 -63.82 -17.03 -32.61
CA CYS A 545 -64.99 -16.33 -33.15
C CYS A 545 -66.12 -16.26 -32.11
N SER A 546 -66.63 -15.06 -31.84
CA SER A 546 -67.58 -14.70 -30.78
C SER A 546 -67.10 -14.92 -29.34
N GLY A 547 -65.83 -15.25 -29.12
CA GLY A 547 -65.18 -15.09 -27.82
C GLY A 547 -64.93 -13.62 -27.50
N ASP A 548 -64.93 -13.26 -26.21
CA ASP A 548 -64.72 -11.89 -25.75
C ASP A 548 -63.33 -11.33 -26.11
N VAL A 549 -63.26 -10.04 -26.42
CA VAL A 549 -61.99 -9.29 -26.36
C VAL A 549 -61.72 -8.96 -24.90
N VAL A 550 -61.02 -9.85 -24.19
CA VAL A 550 -60.93 -9.77 -22.72
C VAL A 550 -59.95 -8.68 -22.26
N ASP A 551 -60.52 -7.65 -21.63
CA ASP A 551 -59.87 -6.79 -20.63
C ASP A 551 -60.83 -6.58 -19.43
N LYS A 552 -61.32 -7.70 -18.87
CA LYS A 552 -62.48 -7.71 -17.95
C LYS A 552 -62.18 -7.26 -16.52
N GLU A 553 -60.91 -7.16 -16.14
CA GLU A 553 -60.45 -6.54 -14.88
C GLU A 553 -59.15 -5.77 -15.11
N PRO A 554 -59.19 -4.42 -15.19
CA PRO A 554 -58.00 -3.60 -15.40
C PRO A 554 -56.91 -3.86 -14.35
N GLY A 555 -55.77 -4.38 -14.82
CA GLY A 555 -54.62 -4.74 -13.98
C GLY A 555 -54.42 -6.23 -13.69
N LYS A 556 -55.22 -7.13 -14.28
CA LYS A 556 -54.89 -8.58 -14.35
C LYS A 556 -54.20 -8.91 -15.67
N THR A 557 -53.04 -9.55 -15.60
CA THR A 557 -52.32 -10.06 -16.79
C THR A 557 -52.84 -11.44 -17.19
N TYR A 558 -53.48 -11.53 -18.36
CA TYR A 558 -53.98 -12.78 -18.95
C TYR A 558 -52.91 -13.55 -19.75
N ILE A 559 -51.65 -13.36 -19.39
CA ILE A 559 -50.47 -13.95 -20.02
C ILE A 559 -49.39 -14.11 -18.96
N ASP A 560 -48.67 -15.24 -18.98
CA ASP A 560 -47.72 -15.60 -17.93
C ASP A 560 -46.56 -16.47 -18.45
N VAL A 561 -45.44 -16.42 -17.74
CA VAL A 561 -44.19 -17.15 -18.03
C VAL A 561 -43.76 -17.96 -16.80
N PRO A 562 -43.07 -19.10 -16.97
CA PRO A 562 -42.55 -19.87 -15.83
C PRO A 562 -41.68 -19.03 -14.90
N ASN A 563 -41.68 -19.40 -13.61
CA ASN A 563 -40.83 -18.79 -12.59
C ASN A 563 -39.33 -18.87 -12.94
N GLU A 564 -38.93 -19.88 -13.73
CA GLU A 564 -37.59 -20.10 -14.27
C GLU A 564 -37.21 -19.17 -15.44
N PHE A 565 -38.12 -18.32 -15.93
CA PHE A 565 -37.82 -17.36 -17.00
C PHE A 565 -37.17 -16.06 -16.49
N TYR A 566 -37.16 -15.80 -15.17
CA TYR A 566 -36.51 -14.65 -14.53
C TYR A 566 -36.90 -13.25 -15.09
N ALA A 567 -38.06 -13.18 -15.72
CA ALA A 567 -38.79 -11.97 -16.08
C ALA A 567 -40.28 -12.27 -15.97
N ALA A 568 -41.12 -11.22 -15.86
CA ALA A 568 -42.57 -11.36 -15.84
C ALA A 568 -43.22 -10.34 -16.78
N VAL A 569 -44.46 -10.62 -17.21
CA VAL A 569 -45.25 -9.68 -18.00
C VAL A 569 -45.81 -8.58 -17.09
N THR A 570 -45.63 -7.33 -17.48
CA THR A 570 -46.14 -6.13 -16.77
C THR A 570 -47.29 -5.45 -17.51
N SER A 571 -47.45 -5.71 -18.81
CA SER A 571 -48.58 -5.23 -19.61
C SER A 571 -48.83 -6.16 -20.81
N ALA A 572 -50.10 -6.32 -21.17
CA ALA A 572 -50.55 -7.13 -22.29
C ALA A 572 -51.83 -6.50 -22.87
N VAL A 573 -51.79 -6.04 -24.13
CA VAL A 573 -52.88 -5.25 -24.74
C VAL A 573 -53.21 -5.73 -26.16
N TRP A 574 -54.48 -6.04 -26.41
CA TRP A 574 -54.97 -6.49 -27.72
C TRP A 574 -55.18 -5.33 -28.71
N SER A 575 -54.80 -5.53 -29.98
CA SER A 575 -55.02 -4.59 -31.09
C SER A 575 -56.50 -4.34 -31.43
N GLY A 576 -57.39 -5.23 -30.97
CA GLY A 576 -58.81 -5.31 -31.33
C GLY A 576 -59.77 -4.70 -30.31
N TYR A 577 -59.47 -3.53 -29.76
CA TYR A 577 -60.32 -2.75 -28.82
C TYR A 577 -60.46 -3.33 -27.40
N SER A 578 -59.43 -3.14 -26.55
CA SER A 578 -59.58 -3.15 -25.07
C SER A 578 -60.66 -2.17 -24.56
N ASP A 579 -60.82 -1.04 -25.25
CA ASP A 579 -61.51 0.14 -24.73
C ASP A 579 -63.05 0.10 -24.86
N ILE A 580 -63.63 -1.01 -25.37
CA ILE A 580 -65.06 -1.11 -25.71
C ILE A 580 -65.69 -2.35 -25.09
N ASP A 581 -66.38 -2.14 -23.97
CA ASP A 581 -67.15 -3.15 -23.24
C ASP A 581 -68.11 -3.92 -24.17
N GLY A 582 -68.18 -5.24 -23.96
CA GLY A 582 -69.03 -6.15 -24.71
C GLY A 582 -68.58 -6.50 -26.13
N LYS A 583 -67.35 -6.17 -26.56
CA LYS A 583 -66.81 -6.65 -27.85
C LYS A 583 -66.37 -8.11 -27.82
N THR A 584 -66.63 -8.78 -28.94
CA THR A 584 -66.19 -10.16 -29.23
C THR A 584 -65.46 -10.20 -30.58
N TRP A 585 -64.49 -11.09 -30.71
CA TRP A 585 -63.76 -11.32 -31.97
C TRP A 585 -64.69 -11.85 -33.06
N GLN A 586 -64.53 -11.39 -34.30
CA GLN A 586 -65.30 -11.84 -35.46
C GLN A 586 -64.43 -12.68 -36.39
N ALA A 587 -65.04 -13.57 -37.18
CA ALA A 587 -64.30 -14.27 -38.23
C ALA A 587 -63.78 -13.26 -39.27
N GLY A 588 -62.50 -13.40 -39.62
CA GLY A 588 -61.77 -12.42 -40.45
C GLY A 588 -60.94 -11.40 -39.67
N ASP A 589 -61.12 -11.25 -38.34
CA ASP A 589 -60.24 -10.42 -37.52
C ASP A 589 -58.82 -11.04 -37.47
N ILE A 590 -57.80 -10.18 -37.36
CA ILE A 590 -56.39 -10.58 -37.17
C ILE A 590 -55.96 -10.06 -35.79
N PRO A 591 -55.98 -10.91 -34.75
CA PRO A 591 -55.67 -10.49 -33.39
C PRO A 591 -54.17 -10.30 -33.19
N GLU A 592 -53.79 -9.26 -32.46
CA GLU A 592 -52.40 -9.04 -32.06
C GLU A 592 -52.34 -8.64 -30.58
N LEU A 593 -51.51 -9.31 -29.79
CA LEU A 593 -51.28 -9.01 -28.38
C LEU A 593 -49.92 -8.34 -28.21
N THR A 594 -49.89 -7.07 -27.83
CA THR A 594 -48.64 -6.37 -27.48
C THR A 594 -48.29 -6.68 -26.03
N VAL A 595 -47.10 -7.22 -25.80
CA VAL A 595 -46.62 -7.74 -24.52
C VAL A 595 -45.41 -6.91 -24.07
N VAL A 596 -45.38 -6.53 -22.81
CA VAL A 596 -44.25 -5.84 -22.15
C VAL A 596 -43.77 -6.68 -20.98
N MET A 597 -42.52 -7.12 -21.02
CA MET A 597 -41.87 -7.90 -19.96
C MET A 597 -40.87 -7.05 -19.15
N ARG A 598 -40.59 -7.46 -17.90
CA ARG A 598 -39.60 -6.85 -16.99
C ARG A 598 -38.77 -7.91 -16.28
N THR A 599 -37.44 -7.75 -16.20
CA THR A 599 -36.55 -8.63 -15.38
C THR A 599 -36.44 -8.18 -13.93
N ASP A 600 -36.46 -6.87 -13.68
CA ASP A 600 -36.20 -6.23 -12.39
C ASP A 600 -37.42 -6.32 -11.44
N ILE A 601 -37.68 -7.50 -10.89
CA ILE A 601 -38.80 -7.80 -9.97
C ILE A 601 -38.28 -7.84 -8.53
N SER A 602 -38.99 -7.22 -7.59
CA SER A 602 -38.51 -7.06 -6.21
C SER A 602 -38.59 -8.36 -5.38
N GLY A 603 -37.55 -9.21 -5.42
CA GLY A 603 -37.67 -10.59 -4.90
C GLY A 603 -36.39 -11.38 -4.54
N THR A 604 -35.41 -10.80 -3.86
CA THR A 604 -34.22 -11.49 -3.27
C THR A 604 -33.13 -11.97 -4.24
N ASN A 605 -32.45 -11.03 -4.90
CA ASN A 605 -31.13 -11.20 -5.52
C ASN A 605 -31.06 -12.27 -6.63
N ARG A 606 -32.18 -12.54 -7.30
CA ARG A 606 -32.27 -13.48 -8.45
C ARG A 606 -32.45 -12.74 -9.78
N ASP A 607 -32.79 -11.47 -9.68
CA ASP A 607 -33.51 -10.69 -10.68
C ASP A 607 -32.52 -9.85 -11.52
N SER A 608 -31.29 -10.38 -11.66
CA SER A 608 -30.12 -9.71 -12.21
C SER A 608 -29.99 -9.90 -13.72
N TYR A 609 -31.09 -10.18 -14.41
CA TYR A 609 -31.09 -10.39 -15.85
C TYR A 609 -31.28 -9.07 -16.62
N TYR A 610 -30.83 -9.07 -17.88
CA TYR A 610 -31.10 -7.98 -18.82
C TYR A 610 -31.55 -8.53 -20.17
N PHE A 611 -32.47 -7.81 -20.82
CA PHE A 611 -32.78 -8.02 -22.23
C PHE A 611 -31.68 -7.38 -23.09
N ALA A 612 -31.34 -8.01 -24.21
CA ALA A 612 -30.41 -7.49 -25.20
C ALA A 612 -31.14 -7.15 -26.52
N GLU A 613 -30.52 -6.39 -27.42
CA GLU A 613 -31.09 -6.05 -28.74
C GLU A 613 -31.40 -7.30 -29.59
N ASP A 614 -30.64 -8.38 -29.41
CA ASP A 614 -30.79 -9.66 -30.09
C ASP A 614 -31.63 -10.69 -29.31
N PHE A 615 -32.42 -10.25 -28.33
CA PHE A 615 -33.45 -11.08 -27.71
C PHE A 615 -34.57 -11.37 -28.73
N ASP A 616 -34.69 -12.62 -29.16
CA ASP A 616 -35.63 -13.06 -30.19
C ASP A 616 -36.90 -13.70 -29.57
N PRO A 617 -38.02 -12.97 -29.42
CA PRO A 617 -39.23 -13.54 -28.84
C PRO A 617 -39.86 -14.65 -29.69
N SER A 618 -39.45 -14.86 -30.95
CA SER A 618 -39.97 -15.96 -31.80
C SER A 618 -39.55 -17.35 -31.32
N GLN A 619 -38.61 -17.44 -30.36
CA GLN A 619 -38.23 -18.67 -29.67
C GLN A 619 -39.24 -19.12 -28.59
N PHE A 620 -40.24 -18.30 -28.22
CA PHE A 620 -41.30 -18.71 -27.30
C PHE A 620 -42.26 -19.70 -27.95
N ILE A 621 -42.66 -20.73 -27.20
CA ILE A 621 -43.74 -21.64 -27.58
C ILE A 621 -45.03 -21.17 -26.91
N ILE A 622 -46.06 -20.85 -27.69
CA ILE A 622 -47.31 -20.28 -27.15
C ILE A 622 -48.26 -21.39 -26.71
N TYR A 623 -48.83 -21.26 -25.51
CA TYR A 623 -49.78 -22.22 -24.92
C TYR A 623 -51.06 -21.54 -24.42
N ASP A 624 -52.17 -22.27 -24.44
CA ASP A 624 -53.50 -21.84 -23.99
C ASP A 624 -53.69 -22.06 -22.48
N TRP A 625 -53.81 -20.97 -21.71
CA TRP A 625 -54.03 -21.00 -20.28
C TRP A 625 -55.53 -21.09 -19.96
N GLN A 626 -56.03 -22.32 -19.97
CA GLN A 626 -57.47 -22.62 -19.93
C GLN A 626 -58.16 -22.42 -18.56
N ASP A 627 -57.40 -22.30 -17.47
CA ASP A 627 -57.95 -22.15 -16.12
C ASP A 627 -57.06 -21.24 -15.25
N LEU A 628 -57.55 -20.02 -15.01
CA LEU A 628 -56.89 -18.99 -14.22
C LEU A 628 -56.85 -19.28 -12.70
N ASP A 629 -57.65 -20.25 -12.21
CA ASP A 629 -57.56 -20.71 -10.82
C ASP A 629 -56.38 -21.70 -10.62
N GLN A 630 -55.69 -22.09 -11.70
CA GLN A 630 -54.48 -22.91 -11.71
C GLN A 630 -53.29 -22.13 -12.27
N PHE A 631 -52.07 -22.38 -11.74
CA PHE A 631 -50.86 -21.73 -12.24
C PHE A 631 -50.60 -22.09 -13.72
N ALA A 632 -50.19 -21.09 -14.52
CA ALA A 632 -49.94 -21.24 -15.95
C ALA A 632 -48.93 -22.36 -16.27
N GLU A 633 -47.94 -22.58 -15.41
CA GLU A 633 -46.93 -23.66 -15.47
C GLU A 633 -47.50 -25.11 -15.48
N ASN A 634 -48.82 -25.30 -15.49
CA ASN A 634 -49.47 -26.60 -15.69
C ASN A 634 -49.89 -26.86 -17.17
N PHE A 635 -49.85 -25.85 -18.03
CA PHE A 635 -50.45 -25.85 -19.38
C PHE A 635 -49.43 -25.96 -20.54
N TYR A 636 -48.24 -26.49 -20.28
CA TYR A 636 -47.11 -26.58 -21.25
C TYR A 636 -47.09 -27.82 -22.15
N LYS A 637 -48.17 -28.61 -22.21
CA LYS A 637 -48.25 -29.82 -23.04
C LYS A 637 -48.71 -29.49 -24.46
N ASP A 638 -48.33 -30.33 -25.42
CA ASP A 638 -48.76 -30.27 -26.83
C ASP A 638 -50.29 -30.09 -27.01
N GLU A 639 -51.13 -30.67 -26.13
CA GLU A 639 -52.60 -30.54 -26.16
C GLU A 639 -53.13 -29.13 -25.87
N TYR A 640 -52.28 -28.23 -25.35
CA TYR A 640 -52.58 -26.81 -25.11
C TYR A 640 -51.79 -25.87 -26.04
N GLN A 641 -50.99 -26.36 -26.99
CA GLN A 641 -50.14 -25.50 -27.81
C GLN A 641 -50.96 -24.71 -28.84
N ILE A 642 -50.80 -23.37 -28.86
CA ILE A 642 -51.44 -22.52 -29.86
C ILE A 642 -50.57 -22.42 -31.11
N HIS A 643 -50.93 -23.19 -32.14
CA HIS A 643 -50.22 -23.16 -33.44
C HIS A 643 -50.59 -21.92 -34.27
N GLY A 644 -49.66 -21.48 -35.12
CA GLY A 644 -49.87 -20.37 -36.06
C GLY A 644 -49.67 -18.97 -35.48
N VAL A 645 -49.43 -18.84 -34.16
CA VAL A 645 -49.03 -17.58 -33.52
C VAL A 645 -47.56 -17.30 -33.81
N THR A 646 -47.21 -16.04 -34.13
CA THR A 646 -45.83 -15.60 -34.33
C THR A 646 -45.50 -14.40 -33.46
N ALA A 647 -44.42 -14.47 -32.69
CA ALA A 647 -43.92 -13.33 -31.93
C ALA A 647 -42.98 -12.49 -32.81
N VAL A 648 -43.21 -11.18 -32.86
CA VAL A 648 -42.44 -10.23 -33.68
C VAL A 648 -42.13 -8.96 -32.90
N VAL A 649 -40.99 -8.33 -33.19
CA VAL A 649 -40.64 -7.01 -32.69
C VAL A 649 -40.98 -5.97 -33.78
N LYS A 650 -41.93 -5.08 -33.50
CA LYS A 650 -42.36 -4.02 -34.43
C LYS A 650 -41.54 -2.73 -34.25
N THR A 651 -41.66 -1.81 -35.20
CA THR A 651 -41.07 -0.46 -35.08
C THR A 651 -41.58 0.25 -33.82
N GLY A 652 -40.66 0.70 -32.96
CA GLY A 652 -41.00 1.29 -31.65
C GLY A 652 -41.17 0.27 -30.52
N GLN A 653 -40.87 -1.00 -30.76
CA GLN A 653 -40.76 -2.06 -29.75
C GLN A 653 -39.30 -2.55 -29.65
N GLY A 654 -39.04 -3.52 -28.77
CA GLY A 654 -37.71 -4.02 -28.45
C GLY A 654 -37.32 -3.73 -27.00
N VAL A 655 -36.01 -3.64 -26.76
CA VAL A 655 -35.38 -3.44 -25.45
C VAL A 655 -35.39 -1.97 -25.00
N SER A 656 -35.43 -1.72 -23.68
CA SER A 656 -35.18 -0.39 -23.08
C SER A 656 -33.69 -0.15 -22.79
N ASP A 657 -33.25 1.10 -22.77
CA ASP A 657 -31.83 1.50 -22.61
C ASP A 657 -31.14 0.90 -21.35
N ASP A 658 -31.91 0.71 -20.27
CA ASP A 658 -31.46 0.10 -18.99
C ASP A 658 -31.43 -1.45 -19.01
N GLY A 659 -31.89 -2.06 -20.11
CA GLY A 659 -32.06 -3.50 -20.31
C GLY A 659 -33.10 -4.15 -19.37
N LYS A 660 -33.93 -3.38 -18.65
CA LYS A 660 -34.91 -3.92 -17.70
C LYS A 660 -36.21 -4.38 -18.37
N MET A 661 -36.60 -3.73 -19.48
CA MET A 661 -37.88 -3.95 -20.16
C MET A 661 -37.67 -4.48 -21.57
N PHE A 662 -38.65 -5.26 -22.06
CA PHE A 662 -38.73 -5.64 -23.47
C PHE A 662 -40.17 -5.67 -23.96
N THR A 663 -40.42 -5.08 -25.13
CA THR A 663 -41.74 -5.02 -25.77
C THR A 663 -41.74 -5.80 -27.08
N PHE A 664 -42.79 -6.56 -27.34
CA PHE A 664 -43.02 -7.27 -28.60
C PHE A 664 -44.52 -7.46 -28.87
N THR A 665 -44.87 -8.04 -30.02
CA THR A 665 -46.25 -8.41 -30.36
C THR A 665 -46.35 -9.88 -30.73
N LEU A 666 -47.29 -10.60 -30.12
CA LEU A 666 -47.79 -11.87 -30.65
C LEU A 666 -48.84 -11.58 -31.73
N GLN A 667 -48.62 -12.04 -32.95
CA GLN A 667 -49.60 -12.01 -34.04
C GLN A 667 -50.27 -13.39 -34.11
N PHE A 668 -51.59 -13.43 -33.91
CA PHE A 668 -52.38 -14.66 -33.97
C PHE A 668 -52.85 -14.92 -35.41
N PRO A 669 -53.18 -16.18 -35.77
CA PRO A 669 -53.83 -16.46 -37.05
C PRO A 669 -55.19 -15.74 -37.14
N THR A 670 -55.63 -15.48 -38.37
CA THR A 670 -56.97 -14.91 -38.62
C THR A 670 -58.04 -15.75 -37.92
N VAL A 671 -58.95 -15.09 -37.19
CA VAL A 671 -60.04 -15.76 -36.49
C VAL A 671 -60.96 -16.44 -37.51
N THR A 672 -61.22 -17.73 -37.31
CA THR A 672 -62.08 -18.56 -38.17
C THR A 672 -63.31 -19.06 -37.42
N HIS A 673 -64.28 -19.61 -38.15
CA HIS A 673 -65.43 -20.27 -37.55
C HIS A 673 -65.09 -21.70 -37.08
N ASN A 674 -65.47 -22.04 -35.84
CA ASN A 674 -65.36 -23.39 -35.27
C ASN A 674 -66.47 -24.31 -35.84
N LEU A 675 -66.36 -24.66 -37.12
CA LEU A 675 -67.39 -25.32 -37.90
C LEU A 675 -67.48 -26.83 -37.61
N GLN A 676 -68.68 -27.29 -37.27
CA GLN A 676 -69.03 -28.71 -37.25
C GLN A 676 -69.92 -29.05 -38.44
N LYS A 677 -69.47 -29.99 -39.29
CA LYS A 677 -70.29 -30.56 -40.37
C LYS A 677 -71.47 -31.34 -39.80
N VAL A 678 -72.65 -31.11 -40.35
CA VAL A 678 -73.87 -31.90 -40.13
C VAL A 678 -74.24 -32.53 -41.48
N ASP A 679 -74.13 -33.86 -41.55
CA ASP A 679 -74.40 -34.62 -42.77
C ASP A 679 -75.88 -34.51 -43.21
N TYR A 680 -76.08 -34.59 -44.53
CA TYR A 680 -77.41 -34.65 -45.14
C TYR A 680 -78.29 -35.76 -44.52
N LYS A 681 -79.56 -35.42 -44.25
CA LYS A 681 -80.54 -36.34 -43.69
C LYS A 681 -81.84 -36.29 -44.50
N ALA A 682 -82.19 -37.40 -45.14
CA ALA A 682 -83.40 -37.47 -45.95
C ALA A 682 -84.68 -37.26 -45.10
N PRO A 683 -85.64 -36.43 -45.55
CA PRO A 683 -86.94 -36.27 -44.90
C PRO A 683 -87.76 -37.57 -45.01
N THR A 684 -88.60 -37.81 -44.01
CA THR A 684 -89.45 -39.01 -43.94
C THR A 684 -90.93 -38.65 -44.19
N CYS A 685 -91.86 -39.57 -43.89
CA CYS A 685 -93.30 -39.28 -43.98
C CYS A 685 -93.84 -38.43 -42.81
N THR A 686 -93.10 -38.35 -41.69
CA THR A 686 -93.55 -37.78 -40.40
C THR A 686 -92.52 -36.90 -39.69
N ALA A 687 -91.25 -36.97 -40.08
CA ALA A 687 -90.16 -36.18 -39.53
C ALA A 687 -89.37 -35.52 -40.66
N GLU A 688 -88.96 -34.29 -40.41
CA GLU A 688 -88.18 -33.45 -41.32
C GLU A 688 -86.76 -34.01 -41.53
N GLY A 689 -86.19 -33.65 -42.67
CA GLY A 689 -84.80 -33.88 -43.02
C GLY A 689 -83.98 -32.61 -42.86
N ASN A 690 -82.70 -32.68 -43.20
CA ASN A 690 -81.85 -31.51 -43.36
C ASN A 690 -80.97 -31.66 -44.60
N GLU A 691 -80.65 -30.53 -45.23
CA GLU A 691 -79.57 -30.46 -46.21
C GLU A 691 -78.22 -30.63 -45.49
N GLU A 692 -77.12 -30.77 -46.23
CA GLU A 692 -75.78 -30.78 -45.64
C GLU A 692 -75.37 -29.34 -45.29
N TYR A 693 -74.93 -29.11 -44.05
CA TYR A 693 -74.54 -27.78 -43.58
C TYR A 693 -73.42 -27.84 -42.53
N TRP A 694 -72.81 -26.70 -42.26
CA TRP A 694 -71.82 -26.52 -41.21
C TRP A 694 -72.36 -25.56 -40.16
N TYR A 695 -72.21 -25.90 -38.88
CA TYR A 695 -72.65 -25.08 -37.75
C TYR A 695 -71.44 -24.60 -36.96
N CYS A 696 -71.28 -23.29 -36.79
CA CYS A 696 -70.22 -22.73 -35.97
C CYS A 696 -70.59 -22.82 -34.50
N LYS A 697 -69.84 -23.63 -33.74
CA LYS A 697 -70.08 -23.89 -32.32
C LYS A 697 -70.11 -22.64 -31.45
N ASN A 698 -69.27 -21.67 -31.76
CA ASN A 698 -69.02 -20.52 -30.91
C ASN A 698 -70.01 -19.36 -31.19
N CYS A 699 -70.26 -19.05 -32.47
CA CYS A 699 -71.13 -17.93 -32.87
C CYS A 699 -72.59 -18.34 -33.18
N GLY A 700 -72.90 -19.64 -33.21
CA GLY A 700 -74.26 -20.16 -33.43
C GLY A 700 -74.79 -20.04 -34.88
N LYS A 701 -73.96 -19.60 -35.82
CA LYS A 701 -74.31 -19.44 -37.25
C LYS A 701 -74.24 -20.76 -38.03
N TYR A 702 -74.95 -20.79 -39.16
CA TYR A 702 -75.02 -21.91 -40.08
C TYR A 702 -74.42 -21.50 -41.44
N PHE A 703 -73.78 -22.44 -42.14
CA PHE A 703 -73.06 -22.21 -43.39
C PHE A 703 -73.31 -23.35 -44.38
N SER A 704 -73.28 -23.05 -45.68
CA SER A 704 -73.47 -24.04 -46.76
C SER A 704 -72.17 -24.67 -47.29
N ASP A 705 -71.03 -24.28 -46.73
CA ASP A 705 -69.68 -24.71 -47.11
C ASP A 705 -68.79 -24.98 -45.87
N ALA A 706 -67.62 -25.58 -46.11
CA ALA A 706 -66.70 -26.02 -45.05
C ALA A 706 -65.72 -24.91 -44.60
N GLU A 707 -65.63 -23.84 -45.38
CA GLU A 707 -64.74 -22.70 -45.22
C GLU A 707 -65.37 -21.61 -44.33
N GLY A 708 -66.70 -21.55 -44.29
CA GLY A 708 -67.49 -20.58 -43.53
C GLY A 708 -67.83 -19.30 -44.30
N GLU A 709 -67.77 -19.32 -45.63
CA GLU A 709 -67.94 -18.11 -46.46
C GLU A 709 -69.42 -17.75 -46.71
N ASN A 710 -70.29 -18.75 -46.88
CA ASN A 710 -71.69 -18.54 -47.25
C ASN A 710 -72.60 -18.86 -46.06
N GLU A 711 -72.85 -17.84 -45.23
CA GLU A 711 -73.80 -17.87 -44.11
C GLU A 711 -75.24 -18.12 -44.61
N ILE A 712 -75.93 -19.06 -43.96
CA ILE A 712 -77.31 -19.44 -44.22
C ILE A 712 -78.12 -19.41 -42.90
N THR A 713 -79.45 -19.42 -42.98
CA THR A 713 -80.29 -19.43 -41.76
C THR A 713 -80.63 -20.86 -41.33
N SER A 714 -80.93 -21.05 -40.03
CA SER A 714 -81.38 -22.33 -39.47
C SER A 714 -82.54 -22.95 -40.25
N GLU A 715 -83.49 -22.13 -40.71
CA GLU A 715 -84.70 -22.57 -41.41
C GLU A 715 -84.36 -23.09 -42.81
N SER A 716 -83.35 -22.52 -43.47
CA SER A 716 -82.91 -22.95 -44.80
C SER A 716 -82.25 -24.33 -44.80
N THR A 717 -81.76 -24.81 -43.66
CA THR A 717 -81.23 -26.18 -43.53
C THR A 717 -82.33 -27.25 -43.52
N VAL A 718 -83.58 -26.89 -43.23
CA VAL A 718 -84.66 -27.85 -42.94
C VAL A 718 -85.36 -28.29 -44.22
N ILE A 719 -85.37 -29.61 -44.48
CA ILE A 719 -86.17 -30.20 -45.57
C ILE A 719 -87.52 -30.67 -45.00
N PRO A 720 -88.66 -30.09 -45.40
CA PRO A 720 -89.97 -30.46 -44.87
C PRO A 720 -90.28 -31.95 -45.05
N ALA A 721 -91.02 -32.53 -44.10
CA ALA A 721 -91.45 -33.92 -44.18
C ALA A 721 -92.25 -34.19 -45.46
N THR A 722 -91.95 -35.29 -46.16
CA THR A 722 -92.49 -35.63 -47.49
C THR A 722 -94.00 -35.91 -47.56
N GLY A 723 -94.65 -35.90 -46.40
CA GLY A 723 -96.07 -36.23 -46.22
C GLY A 723 -96.39 -37.71 -46.36
N HIS A 724 -97.60 -38.09 -45.93
CA HIS A 724 -98.09 -39.45 -46.13
C HIS A 724 -98.60 -39.66 -47.57
N LYS A 725 -97.90 -40.48 -48.34
CA LYS A 725 -98.39 -40.98 -49.64
C LYS A 725 -99.18 -42.28 -49.40
N TYR A 726 -100.51 -42.18 -49.45
CA TYR A 726 -101.40 -43.30 -49.12
C TYR A 726 -101.73 -44.18 -50.35
N LYS A 727 -101.77 -45.50 -50.15
CA LYS A 727 -102.30 -46.49 -51.10
C LYS A 727 -103.12 -47.52 -50.33
N ASN A 728 -104.33 -47.82 -50.80
CA ASN A 728 -105.28 -48.73 -50.14
C ASN A 728 -105.50 -48.39 -48.64
N GLY A 729 -105.50 -47.10 -48.30
CA GLY A 729 -105.75 -46.62 -46.93
C GLY A 729 -104.57 -46.72 -45.96
N LYS A 730 -103.35 -47.03 -46.41
CA LYS A 730 -102.12 -46.97 -45.59
C LYS A 730 -101.00 -46.22 -46.31
N CYS A 731 -100.15 -45.53 -45.54
CA CYS A 731 -99.00 -44.82 -46.07
C CYS A 731 -97.98 -45.83 -46.61
N THR A 732 -97.54 -45.66 -47.86
CA THR A 732 -96.60 -46.60 -48.52
C THR A 732 -95.19 -46.58 -47.93
N VAL A 733 -94.86 -45.57 -47.13
CA VAL A 733 -93.54 -45.40 -46.48
C VAL A 733 -93.54 -45.91 -45.04
N CYS A 734 -94.63 -45.70 -44.29
CA CYS A 734 -94.64 -45.86 -42.83
C CYS A 734 -95.93 -46.48 -42.25
N GLY A 735 -96.80 -47.07 -43.08
CA GLY A 735 -97.89 -47.96 -42.65
C GLY A 735 -99.09 -47.33 -41.92
N VAL A 736 -98.96 -46.09 -41.43
CA VAL A 736 -100.05 -45.27 -40.84
C VAL A 736 -101.28 -45.27 -41.75
N THR A 737 -102.45 -45.48 -41.18
CA THR A 737 -103.73 -45.46 -41.91
C THR A 737 -104.14 -44.05 -42.28
N ASP A 738 -104.69 -43.88 -43.48
CA ASP A 738 -105.33 -42.64 -43.93
C ASP A 738 -106.59 -42.36 -43.09
N PRO A 739 -106.67 -41.23 -42.35
CA PRO A 739 -107.85 -40.89 -41.54
C PRO A 739 -109.16 -40.79 -42.33
N ASN A 740 -109.10 -40.59 -43.66
CA ASN A 740 -110.27 -40.35 -44.51
C ASN A 740 -110.66 -41.57 -45.37
N TYR A 741 -109.92 -42.68 -45.33
CA TYR A 741 -110.10 -43.80 -46.24
C TYR A 741 -111.32 -44.67 -45.87
N LYS A 742 -112.16 -44.96 -46.88
CA LYS A 742 -113.37 -45.79 -46.75
C LYS A 742 -113.33 -46.97 -47.75
N PRO A 743 -113.19 -48.23 -47.30
CA PRO A 743 -113.19 -49.39 -48.18
C PRO A 743 -114.62 -49.78 -48.60
N THR A 744 -114.81 -50.12 -49.88
CA THR A 744 -116.03 -50.76 -50.43
C THR A 744 -115.91 -52.29 -50.39
N LYS A 745 -117.04 -53.00 -50.23
CA LYS A 745 -117.06 -54.42 -49.81
C LYS A 745 -118.20 -55.24 -50.44
N ALA A 746 -117.85 -56.45 -50.89
CA ALA A 746 -118.67 -57.67 -50.98
C ALA A 746 -117.67 -58.86 -50.97
N ASP A 747 -117.80 -59.98 -50.24
CA ASP A 747 -118.94 -60.85 -49.86
C ASP A 747 -119.35 -61.82 -51.00
N ASN A 748 -119.53 -63.14 -50.80
CA ASN A 748 -119.60 -63.91 -49.53
C ASN A 748 -119.45 -65.45 -49.70
N HIS A 749 -119.39 -66.20 -48.57
CA HIS A 749 -119.73 -67.63 -48.37
C HIS A 749 -118.93 -68.74 -49.13
N THR A 750 -118.54 -69.92 -48.58
CA THR A 750 -118.37 -70.48 -47.19
C THR A 750 -117.30 -71.62 -47.28
N ASN A 751 -117.12 -72.70 -46.48
CA ASN A 751 -117.84 -73.41 -45.39
C ASN A 751 -116.86 -74.25 -44.51
N SER A 752 -117.35 -74.94 -43.47
CA SER A 752 -116.58 -75.84 -42.56
C SER A 752 -117.25 -77.22 -42.34
N PRO A 753 -116.67 -78.14 -41.54
CA PRO A 753 -117.13 -78.29 -40.14
C PRO A 753 -116.10 -78.77 -39.06
N ALA A 754 -116.34 -78.36 -37.79
CA ALA A 754 -116.05 -79.04 -36.50
C ALA A 754 -114.61 -79.49 -36.09
N THR A 755 -114.14 -79.48 -34.82
CA THR A 755 -114.57 -78.87 -33.52
C THR A 755 -113.43 -78.98 -32.47
N GLY A 756 -113.29 -77.99 -31.57
CA GLY A 756 -112.50 -78.06 -30.31
C GLY A 756 -110.99 -77.71 -30.41
N ASP A 757 -110.29 -77.25 -29.36
CA ASP A 757 -110.76 -76.79 -28.03
C ASP A 757 -109.78 -75.79 -27.34
N ASN A 758 -110.29 -75.09 -26.30
CA ASN A 758 -109.66 -74.21 -25.28
C ASN A 758 -108.12 -73.96 -25.21
N SER A 759 -107.70 -72.69 -25.01
CA SER A 759 -107.19 -72.22 -23.68
C SER A 759 -106.70 -70.74 -23.57
N ASN A 760 -107.24 -70.04 -22.54
CA ASN A 760 -106.71 -68.96 -21.68
C ASN A 760 -106.03 -67.65 -22.19
N MET A 761 -106.72 -66.54 -21.88
CA MET A 761 -106.11 -65.24 -21.53
C MET A 761 -105.57 -65.23 -20.07
N VAL A 762 -104.44 -65.88 -19.81
CA VAL A 762 -103.72 -65.84 -18.52
C VAL A 762 -102.22 -65.90 -18.85
N ILE A 763 -101.45 -64.81 -18.98
CA ILE A 763 -101.24 -63.72 -18.01
C ILE A 763 -101.07 -62.36 -18.72
N TRP A 764 -102.05 -61.46 -18.58
CA TRP A 764 -101.88 -60.00 -18.75
C TRP A 764 -101.92 -59.26 -17.40
N VAL A 765 -101.74 -60.01 -16.30
CA VAL A 765 -101.97 -59.58 -14.90
C VAL A 765 -100.66 -59.40 -14.11
N VAL A 766 -99.50 -59.69 -14.72
CA VAL A 766 -98.17 -59.52 -14.09
C VAL A 766 -97.45 -58.23 -14.54
N VAL A 767 -97.89 -57.59 -15.63
CA VAL A 767 -97.20 -56.44 -16.24
C VAL A 767 -97.81 -55.08 -15.86
N MET A 768 -98.97 -55.05 -15.17
CA MET A 768 -99.53 -53.81 -14.59
C MET A 768 -100.11 -54.05 -13.19
N LEU A 769 -99.29 -53.90 -12.13
CA LEU A 769 -99.75 -53.44 -10.80
C LEU A 769 -98.60 -53.14 -9.79
N SER A 770 -97.81 -52.08 -10.05
CA SER A 770 -97.05 -51.30 -9.05
C SER A 770 -96.42 -50.09 -9.77
N ALA A 771 -96.88 -48.83 -9.66
CA ALA A 771 -97.50 -48.07 -8.57
C ALA A 771 -96.56 -47.85 -7.36
N GLY A 772 -96.11 -46.61 -7.16
CA GLY A 772 -95.29 -46.21 -6.01
C GLY A 772 -94.40 -44.97 -6.25
N THR A 773 -94.87 -43.78 -5.90
CA THR A 773 -94.10 -42.53 -5.90
C THR A 773 -93.52 -42.19 -4.52
N ALA A 774 -92.19 -42.07 -4.39
CA ALA A 774 -91.47 -41.32 -3.35
C ALA A 774 -89.99 -41.19 -3.80
N LEU A 775 -89.30 -40.05 -3.81
CA LEU A 775 -88.98 -39.06 -2.76
C LEU A 775 -87.93 -39.52 -1.71
N THR A 776 -86.74 -38.91 -1.80
CA THR A 776 -85.77 -38.58 -0.73
C THR A 776 -85.15 -39.68 0.14
N GLY A 777 -83.82 -39.63 0.31
CA GLY A 777 -83.11 -40.40 1.35
C GLY A 777 -81.58 -40.30 1.29
N ILE A 778 -80.98 -39.30 1.94
CA ILE A 778 -79.52 -39.22 2.14
C ILE A 778 -79.11 -40.02 3.38
N SER A 779 -78.19 -40.98 3.23
CA SER A 779 -77.29 -41.50 4.29
C SER A 779 -76.41 -42.62 3.72
N LEU A 780 -75.21 -42.95 4.23
CA LEU A 780 -74.20 -42.23 5.03
C LEU A 780 -72.92 -43.09 4.95
N TYR A 781 -71.73 -42.46 4.95
CA TYR A 781 -70.53 -42.87 5.72
C TYR A 781 -70.21 -44.40 5.82
N SER A 782 -69.07 -44.91 5.33
CA SER A 782 -67.77 -44.61 5.98
C SER A 782 -66.56 -45.41 5.43
N ARG A 783 -65.36 -44.95 5.81
CA ARG A 783 -64.06 -45.69 5.96
C ARG A 783 -63.40 -46.24 4.68
N LYS A 784 -62.25 -45.69 4.26
CA LYS A 784 -60.88 -45.66 4.86
C LYS A 784 -60.03 -46.92 4.61
N ARG A 785 -59.01 -46.78 3.74
CA ARG A 785 -57.56 -47.02 3.99
C ARG A 785 -56.80 -46.66 2.69
N LYS A 786 -55.66 -45.93 2.62
CA LYS A 786 -54.40 -45.89 3.42
C LYS A 786 -53.76 -47.29 3.51
N TYR A 787 -52.63 -47.57 2.85
CA TYR A 787 -51.33 -46.92 3.09
C TYR A 787 -50.26 -47.37 2.06
N SER A 788 -49.19 -46.57 1.94
CA SER A 788 -47.82 -46.98 1.59
C SER A 788 -47.57 -47.38 0.11
N ARG A 789 -46.39 -47.12 -0.46
CA ARG A 789 -45.12 -46.63 0.13
C ARG A 789 -44.52 -45.49 -0.68
#